data_AF-A0A1B8CWP5-F1
#
_entry.id   AF-A0A1B8CWP5-F1
#
_cell.length_a   1.000
_cell.length_b   1.000
_cell.length_c   1.000
_cell.angle_alpha   90.00
_cell.angle_beta   90.00
_cell.angle_gamma   90.00
#
_symmetry.space_group_name_H-M   'P 1'
#
loop_
_entity.id
_entity.type
_entity.pdbx_description
1 polymer ?
#
loop_
_entity_poly.entity_id
_entity_poly.type
_entity_poly.pdbx_seq_one_letter_code
_entity_poly.pdbx_strand_id
1 'polypeptide(L)'
;MACTKETVKDSGLNIWSSGAADGSEPAIDIIAVQGLGAHPYYTWVKKESSANANKSTKTRDKARFWKSKKTQKKDAEDEDGEYDVMWLRDLLPPKFRNARIASYSYKSDWRDRHVKTNLRECANQFLNILHQERQLSNERKRPLVLIGHSLGSLVIQQALVNAALQPDFTDLRLSVAGIIFLGGPFQGSDAAIFGQWLAQLSGLESTLLKILQKGSLDLFALSTDFYSSHRDLDLFCFYEKEKTKYFRIIKAQIVDLQSASLLGKRNMSLDTDHSGLNKFGRQDENFELILKEITRMAQDGPTIVANKHLANGSGATILGNVHWKVPRPVNNLFTGRTELLLRMTKALSINNMSTDEQKIFVIAGLGGQGKSEVCLKVATMMRKEFWGIFWVNVNKPSTATNDFIAIAKALGHSVENITDSLQVLANEKQNWLLILDNADTPDFDYQVYLPSGTHGAMIITSRISECIQYNTVGAEVIEALEDQDSQELLFKAAKLPQESWSLYASQATEILRLLGSHTLALTQAGAYIARGHCKLHEYPKKYQQQRKRLLEFRPKQAQSTYGDVYATFEASADVLKQSKSEAASDALQLLGILSMLDSSVLPLQIFQNTWDGCREVLHTNRTEESDIDAMTTSHVSQLPAFVIADSDEWDSYRLTEARDLLASLSLVTEHDLDGSPGLSMHPLTHAWAKDRQDSEKQGMAWIATGCVLALSRFNTHIWRTQERRLLPHVQTFVDIRINREVSSLGSKPIVIPILLECGWALQDMRQDSDLGRLLNDIFVELGKKPEELSKEFLPLYDLQARSLVNLGHNKKAVELLEQMVKIREAKDHPDRLASQHSLAVAYQANGQVKEAVELLKQVVKIEEATLAEDHPGRLASQHALAYYYQVL
;
A
#
# COMPACT_ATOMS: atom_id res chain seq x y z
N MET A 1 11.33 4.91 -55.29
CA MET A 1 12.62 4.18 -55.42
C MET A 1 12.40 2.75 -54.93
N ALA A 2 12.89 1.75 -55.66
CA ALA A 2 12.85 0.36 -55.18
C ALA A 2 13.72 0.28 -53.92
N CYS A 3 13.10 -0.02 -52.79
CA CYS A 3 13.72 0.00 -51.46
C CYS A 3 14.55 -1.28 -51.25
N THR A 4 15.85 -1.19 -51.47
CA THR A 4 16.82 -2.23 -51.08
C THR A 4 17.29 -2.00 -49.64
N LYS A 5 17.91 -3.03 -49.05
CA LYS A 5 18.57 -2.96 -47.73
C LYS A 5 19.45 -1.71 -47.54
N GLU A 6 20.05 -1.18 -48.60
CA GLU A 6 20.97 -0.04 -48.55
C GLU A 6 20.28 1.33 -48.35
N THR A 7 18.96 1.40 -48.47
CA THR A 7 18.22 2.69 -48.45
C THR A 7 17.56 3.01 -47.11
N VAL A 8 17.59 2.08 -46.15
CA VAL A 8 17.00 2.27 -44.82
C VAL A 8 17.99 2.99 -43.91
N LYS A 9 17.57 4.08 -43.26
CA LYS A 9 18.40 4.79 -42.27
C LYS A 9 18.60 3.92 -41.03
N ASP A 10 19.85 3.80 -40.59
CA ASP A 10 20.23 3.07 -39.37
C ASP A 10 19.75 3.75 -38.08
N SER A 11 19.42 5.04 -38.15
CA SER A 11 18.86 5.81 -37.04
C SER A 11 17.92 6.91 -37.58
N GLY A 12 16.78 7.08 -36.91
CA GLY A 12 15.74 8.04 -37.26
C GLY A 12 14.48 7.40 -37.84
N LEU A 13 13.59 8.26 -38.35
CA LEU A 13 12.32 7.85 -38.94
C LEU A 13 12.50 7.48 -40.42
N ASN A 14 12.06 6.28 -40.78
CA ASN A 14 12.00 5.77 -42.15
C ASN A 14 10.54 5.75 -42.61
N ILE A 15 10.17 6.64 -43.53
CA ILE A 15 8.79 6.82 -44.00
C ILE A 15 8.55 5.90 -45.21
N TRP A 16 7.55 5.03 -45.12
CA TRP A 16 7.17 4.05 -46.14
C TRP A 16 5.96 4.48 -46.96
N SER A 17 5.09 5.28 -46.35
CA SER A 17 3.96 5.96 -46.99
C SER A 17 3.83 7.35 -46.40
N SER A 18 3.69 8.38 -47.23
CA SER A 18 3.55 9.79 -46.79
C SER A 18 2.10 10.27 -46.79
N GLY A 19 1.12 9.45 -47.19
CA GLY A 19 -0.29 9.83 -47.33
C GLY A 19 -0.86 9.46 -48.70
N ALA A 20 -2.01 10.05 -49.06
CA ALA A 20 -2.73 9.70 -50.28
C ALA A 20 -1.96 10.09 -51.55
N ALA A 21 -2.14 9.29 -52.61
CA ALA A 21 -1.45 9.44 -53.89
C ALA A 21 -1.79 10.75 -54.64
N ASP A 22 -2.83 11.46 -54.21
CA ASP A 22 -3.29 12.73 -54.77
C ASP A 22 -2.63 13.97 -54.12
N GLY A 23 -1.75 13.77 -53.14
CA GLY A 23 -1.06 14.85 -52.43
C GLY A 23 -1.83 15.42 -51.22
N SER A 24 -2.96 14.81 -50.83
CA SER A 24 -3.66 15.20 -49.60
C SER A 24 -2.90 14.79 -48.34
N GLU A 25 -3.03 15.61 -47.29
CA GLU A 25 -2.34 15.40 -46.01
C GLU A 25 -2.83 14.12 -45.32
N PRO A 26 -1.93 13.32 -44.72
CA PRO A 26 -2.32 12.09 -44.07
C PRO A 26 -3.20 12.38 -42.84
N ALA A 27 -4.23 11.56 -42.64
CA ALA A 27 -5.18 11.67 -41.55
C ALA A 27 -4.69 11.00 -40.24
N ILE A 28 -3.70 10.11 -40.32
CA ILE A 28 -3.16 9.37 -39.17
C ILE A 28 -1.69 8.99 -39.40
N ASP A 29 -0.93 8.90 -38.30
CA ASP A 29 0.42 8.32 -38.28
C ASP A 29 0.39 6.90 -37.69
N ILE A 30 1.03 5.95 -38.37
CA ILE A 30 1.29 4.60 -37.86
C ILE A 30 2.81 4.40 -37.83
N ILE A 31 3.38 4.32 -36.62
CA ILE A 31 4.83 4.30 -36.44
C ILE A 31 5.27 3.08 -35.65
N ALA A 32 6.11 2.25 -36.28
CA ALA A 32 6.67 1.05 -35.68
C ALA A 32 8.08 1.27 -35.13
N VAL A 33 8.36 0.85 -33.90
CA VAL A 33 9.62 1.04 -33.18
C VAL A 33 10.35 -0.30 -33.08
N GLN A 34 11.56 -0.36 -33.64
CA GLN A 34 12.35 -1.60 -33.71
C GLN A 34 12.86 -2.08 -32.33
N GLY A 35 13.20 -3.36 -32.24
CA GLY A 35 13.78 -3.98 -31.05
C GLY A 35 15.31 -3.90 -30.97
N LEU A 36 15.89 -4.48 -29.91
CA LEU A 36 17.35 -4.51 -29.70
C LEU A 36 18.03 -5.45 -30.70
N GLY A 37 19.18 -5.04 -31.24
CA GLY A 37 20.03 -5.89 -32.07
C GLY A 37 19.50 -6.29 -33.43
N ALA A 38 18.42 -5.64 -33.88
CA ALA A 38 17.75 -5.94 -35.13
C ALA A 38 18.18 -4.96 -36.24
N HIS A 39 18.46 -5.49 -37.44
CA HIS A 39 18.75 -4.65 -38.59
C HIS A 39 17.48 -3.87 -39.00
N PRO A 40 17.55 -2.55 -39.23
CA PRO A 40 16.40 -1.69 -39.54
C PRO A 40 15.44 -2.26 -40.59
N TYR A 41 16.01 -2.75 -41.70
CA TYR A 41 15.26 -3.44 -42.76
C TYR A 41 14.70 -4.82 -42.32
N TYR A 42 15.56 -5.78 -41.94
CA TYR A 42 15.14 -7.16 -41.66
C TYR A 42 14.26 -7.35 -40.42
N THR A 43 14.16 -6.33 -39.56
CA THR A 43 13.24 -6.33 -38.43
C THR A 43 11.82 -6.63 -38.89
N TRP A 44 11.39 -6.07 -40.02
CA TRP A 44 10.00 -6.09 -40.46
C TRP A 44 9.76 -6.97 -41.69
N VAL A 45 10.74 -7.80 -42.08
CA VAL A 45 10.73 -8.57 -43.34
C VAL A 45 10.53 -10.05 -43.07
N LYS A 46 9.57 -10.66 -43.79
CA LYS A 46 9.43 -12.11 -43.91
C LYS A 46 9.89 -12.56 -45.30
N LYS A 47 10.67 -13.64 -45.34
CA LYS A 47 11.07 -14.30 -46.59
C LYS A 47 10.00 -15.30 -47.00
N GLU A 48 9.49 -15.19 -48.23
CA GLU A 48 8.53 -16.14 -48.81
C GLU A 48 9.16 -16.82 -50.03
N SER A 49 9.05 -18.16 -50.11
CA SER A 49 9.43 -18.91 -51.31
C SER A 49 8.29 -18.93 -52.32
N SER A 50 8.61 -18.78 -53.60
CA SER A 50 7.62 -18.88 -54.67
C SER A 50 6.99 -20.28 -54.67
N ALA A 51 5.68 -20.34 -54.47
CA ALA A 51 4.93 -21.59 -54.54
C ALA A 51 4.80 -22.03 -56.00
N ASN A 52 5.87 -22.59 -56.59
CA ASN A 52 5.84 -23.35 -57.83
C ASN A 52 7.12 -24.18 -58.11
N ALA A 53 7.71 -24.82 -57.09
CA ALA A 53 8.75 -25.85 -57.28
C ALA A 53 8.30 -27.22 -56.73
N ASN A 54 7.53 -27.92 -57.58
CA ASN A 54 7.31 -29.36 -57.71
C ASN A 54 7.14 -30.27 -56.47
N LYS A 55 5.91 -30.81 -56.40
CA LYS A 55 5.66 -32.25 -56.26
C LYS A 55 6.54 -33.05 -57.25
N SER A 56 7.59 -33.69 -56.75
CA SER A 56 8.25 -34.94 -57.21
C SER A 56 9.73 -34.83 -56.80
N THR A 57 10.29 -35.64 -55.93
CA THR A 57 10.54 -37.06 -56.12
C THR A 57 11.03 -37.66 -54.80
N LYS A 58 10.71 -38.93 -54.59
CA LYS A 58 11.17 -39.80 -53.52
C LYS A 58 12.71 -39.99 -53.52
N THR A 59 13.23 -40.28 -52.33
CA THR A 59 14.37 -41.21 -52.05
C THR A 59 15.74 -40.92 -52.65
N ARG A 60 16.75 -40.58 -51.82
CA ARG A 60 17.94 -41.42 -51.53
C ARG A 60 19.04 -40.66 -50.78
N ASP A 61 19.52 -41.31 -49.72
CA ASP A 61 20.90 -41.51 -49.28
C ASP A 61 21.92 -40.35 -49.18
N LYS A 62 22.41 -40.24 -47.93
CA LYS A 62 23.80 -40.01 -47.49
C LYS A 62 24.87 -40.08 -48.60
N ALA A 63 25.71 -39.05 -48.72
CA ALA A 63 27.17 -39.12 -48.51
C ALA A 63 27.94 -37.87 -49.05
N ARG A 64 29.10 -37.62 -48.41
CA ARG A 64 30.29 -36.81 -48.84
C ARG A 64 30.18 -35.28 -48.65
N PHE A 65 30.82 -34.64 -47.66
CA PHE A 65 32.24 -34.59 -47.23
C PHE A 65 33.15 -33.71 -48.11
N TRP A 66 33.43 -32.49 -47.61
CA TRP A 66 34.62 -31.62 -47.76
C TRP A 66 35.31 -31.43 -49.12
N LYS A 67 35.44 -30.17 -49.60
CA LYS A 67 36.73 -29.42 -49.75
C LYS A 67 36.63 -28.12 -50.60
N SER A 68 37.17 -27.04 -50.02
CA SER A 68 38.16 -26.07 -50.58
C SER A 68 37.89 -25.20 -51.83
N LYS A 69 37.92 -23.88 -51.56
CA LYS A 69 38.63 -22.73 -52.21
C LYS A 69 38.42 -22.35 -53.70
N LYS A 70 38.00 -21.07 -53.85
CA LYS A 70 38.44 -19.99 -54.76
C LYS A 70 38.59 -20.30 -56.27
N THR A 71 37.72 -19.71 -57.11
CA THR A 71 38.09 -18.73 -58.16
C THR A 71 36.86 -17.95 -58.70
N GLN A 72 37.13 -16.86 -59.42
CA GLN A 72 36.28 -15.72 -59.81
C GLN A 72 35.22 -15.96 -60.92
N LYS A 73 34.18 -15.10 -60.85
CA LYS A 73 33.38 -14.44 -61.91
C LYS A 73 32.71 -15.30 -63.00
N LYS A 74 31.38 -15.33 -63.01
CA LYS A 74 30.46 -14.56 -63.88
C LYS A 74 29.11 -15.29 -64.00
N ASP A 75 28.05 -14.52 -63.81
CA ASP A 75 26.80 -14.56 -64.56
C ASP A 75 26.21 -15.94 -64.89
N ALA A 76 25.46 -16.49 -63.94
CA ALA A 76 24.30 -17.33 -64.22
C ALA A 76 23.34 -17.18 -63.04
N GLU A 77 22.23 -16.51 -63.33
CA GLU A 77 21.03 -16.45 -62.51
C GLU A 77 20.49 -17.88 -62.31
N ASP A 78 20.56 -18.38 -61.08
CA ASP A 78 19.60 -19.35 -60.57
C ASP A 78 18.70 -18.60 -59.60
N GLU A 79 17.60 -18.05 -60.13
CA GLU A 79 16.48 -17.49 -59.37
C GLU A 79 15.73 -18.64 -58.65
N ASP A 80 16.26 -19.11 -57.52
CA ASP A 80 15.43 -19.71 -56.49
C ASP A 80 14.67 -18.57 -55.80
N GLY A 81 13.46 -18.28 -56.31
CA GLY A 81 12.66 -17.11 -55.96
C GLY A 81 12.16 -17.07 -54.52
N GLU A 82 13.03 -16.67 -53.58
CA GLU A 82 12.63 -16.08 -52.30
C GLU A 82 12.44 -14.57 -52.47
N TYR A 83 11.24 -14.06 -52.19
CA TYR A 83 10.97 -12.62 -52.19
C TYR A 83 10.78 -12.12 -50.74
N ASP A 84 11.36 -10.96 -50.45
CA ASP A 84 11.25 -10.27 -49.15
C ASP A 84 9.94 -9.47 -49.09
N VAL A 85 9.08 -9.76 -48.10
CA VAL A 85 7.85 -9.00 -47.81
C VAL A 85 8.06 -8.15 -46.56
N MET A 86 8.07 -6.83 -46.71
CA MET A 86 8.13 -5.87 -45.60
C MET A 86 6.74 -5.30 -45.33
N TRP A 87 6.01 -5.84 -44.35
CA TRP A 87 4.58 -5.56 -44.19
C TRP A 87 4.22 -4.07 -43.97
N LEU A 88 5.10 -3.29 -43.32
CA LEU A 88 4.93 -1.84 -43.15
C LEU A 88 4.96 -1.08 -44.49
N ARG A 89 5.68 -1.59 -45.48
CA ARG A 89 5.83 -1.00 -46.82
C ARG A 89 4.87 -1.63 -47.84
N ASP A 90 4.69 -2.95 -47.77
CA ASP A 90 4.03 -3.72 -48.83
C ASP A 90 2.56 -4.01 -48.52
N LEU A 91 2.20 -4.18 -47.23
CA LEU A 91 0.88 -4.66 -46.83
C LEU A 91 0.01 -3.56 -46.17
N LEU A 92 0.60 -2.68 -45.35
CA LEU A 92 -0.14 -1.58 -44.71
C LEU A 92 -0.55 -0.46 -45.68
N PRO A 93 0.30 0.07 -46.57
CA PRO A 93 -0.07 1.23 -47.39
C PRO A 93 -1.30 1.02 -48.29
N PRO A 94 -1.52 -0.16 -48.91
CA PRO A 94 -2.75 -0.43 -49.65
C PRO A 94 -4.03 -0.39 -48.79
N LYS A 95 -3.92 -0.71 -47.49
CA LYS A 95 -5.02 -0.76 -46.52
C LYS A 95 -5.31 0.61 -45.89
N PHE A 96 -4.26 1.41 -45.67
CA PHE A 96 -4.34 2.74 -45.06
C PHE A 96 -3.83 3.81 -46.02
N ARG A 97 -4.59 4.05 -47.11
CA ARG A 97 -4.20 4.97 -48.19
C ARG A 97 -4.03 6.42 -47.74
N ASN A 98 -4.64 6.81 -46.62
CA ASN A 98 -4.55 8.16 -46.07
C ASN A 98 -3.76 8.22 -44.74
N ALA A 99 -2.78 7.33 -44.59
CA ALA A 99 -1.91 7.27 -43.41
C ALA A 99 -0.45 7.50 -43.76
N ARG A 100 0.27 8.20 -42.88
CA ARG A 100 1.74 8.18 -42.87
C ARG A 100 2.17 6.92 -42.13
N ILE A 101 2.86 6.03 -42.83
CA ILE A 101 3.38 4.79 -42.25
C ILE A 101 4.88 4.88 -42.21
N ALA A 102 5.46 4.66 -41.03
CA ALA A 102 6.89 4.76 -40.83
C ALA A 102 7.41 3.72 -39.83
N SER A 103 8.72 3.46 -39.88
CA SER A 103 9.43 2.77 -38.81
C SER A 103 10.52 3.64 -38.23
N TYR A 104 10.62 3.67 -36.91
CA TYR A 104 11.72 4.29 -36.18
C TYR A 104 12.82 3.27 -35.91
N SER A 105 14.02 3.65 -36.32
CA SER A 105 15.24 2.90 -36.09
C SER A 105 16.20 3.71 -35.23
N TYR A 106 17.01 3.02 -34.45
CA TYR A 106 18.06 3.61 -33.63
C TYR A 106 19.25 2.66 -33.62
N LYS A 107 20.45 3.20 -33.42
CA LYS A 107 21.66 2.37 -33.38
C LYS A 107 21.56 1.36 -32.24
N SER A 108 21.22 0.13 -32.60
CA SER A 108 21.06 -1.00 -31.68
C SER A 108 21.86 -2.22 -32.13
N ASP A 109 22.69 -2.08 -33.18
CA ASP A 109 23.54 -3.16 -33.68
C ASP A 109 24.67 -3.47 -32.69
N TRP A 110 24.49 -4.58 -31.99
CA TRP A 110 25.41 -5.13 -30.99
C TRP A 110 26.75 -5.59 -31.54
N ARG A 111 26.89 -5.71 -32.88
CA ARG A 111 28.15 -6.10 -33.54
C ARG A 111 29.15 -4.94 -33.57
N ASP A 112 28.67 -3.71 -33.44
CA ASP A 112 29.50 -2.52 -33.29
C ASP A 112 29.82 -2.29 -31.81
N ARG A 113 31.06 -2.61 -31.40
CA ARG A 113 31.53 -2.48 -30.00
C ARG A 113 31.56 -1.04 -29.49
N HIS A 114 31.32 -0.04 -30.34
CA HIS A 114 31.30 1.37 -29.98
C HIS A 114 29.89 1.91 -29.67
N VAL A 115 28.82 1.13 -29.92
CA VAL A 115 27.43 1.56 -29.67
C VAL A 115 26.99 1.17 -28.25
N LYS A 116 26.94 2.15 -27.34
CA LYS A 116 26.36 2.00 -25.99
C LYS A 116 24.89 2.43 -26.01
N THR A 117 23.97 1.49 -25.80
CA THR A 117 22.52 1.75 -25.89
C THR A 117 21.92 1.91 -24.49
N ASN A 118 21.43 3.12 -24.15
CA ASN A 118 20.68 3.40 -22.93
C ASN A 118 19.18 3.56 -23.25
N LEU A 119 18.30 2.89 -22.50
CA LEU A 119 16.85 2.94 -22.71
C LEU A 119 16.29 4.37 -22.66
N ARG A 120 16.70 5.17 -21.67
CA ARG A 120 16.22 6.55 -21.49
C ARG A 120 16.68 7.46 -22.62
N GLU A 121 17.89 7.24 -23.12
CA GLU A 121 18.42 8.00 -24.25
C GLU A 121 17.73 7.64 -25.56
N CYS A 122 17.49 6.34 -25.81
CA CYS A 122 16.72 5.89 -26.96
C CYS A 122 15.29 6.47 -26.96
N ALA A 123 14.64 6.49 -25.80
CA ALA A 123 13.32 7.07 -25.60
C ALA A 123 13.30 8.58 -25.86
N ASN A 124 14.28 9.32 -25.34
CA ASN A 124 14.40 10.76 -25.58
C ASN A 124 14.67 11.07 -27.06
N GLN A 125 15.55 10.32 -27.71
CA GLN A 125 15.81 10.49 -29.15
C GLN A 125 14.55 10.23 -29.98
N PHE A 126 13.83 9.14 -29.68
CA PHE A 126 12.57 8.81 -30.33
C PHE A 126 11.53 9.93 -30.17
N LEU A 127 11.33 10.41 -28.94
CA LEU A 127 10.38 11.46 -28.61
C LEU A 127 10.71 12.78 -29.32
N ASN A 128 11.98 13.18 -29.31
CA ASN A 128 12.45 14.39 -29.98
C ASN A 128 12.27 14.33 -31.50
N ILE A 129 12.59 13.19 -32.12
CA ILE A 129 12.42 13.01 -33.58
C ILE A 129 10.94 13.06 -33.95
N LEU A 130 10.06 12.39 -33.20
CA LEU A 130 8.62 12.47 -33.44
C LEU A 130 8.08 13.89 -33.28
N HIS A 131 8.58 14.64 -32.29
CA HIS A 131 8.21 16.04 -32.10
C HIS A 131 8.68 16.90 -33.29
N GLN A 132 9.91 16.73 -33.77
CA GLN A 132 10.45 17.45 -34.93
C GLN A 132 9.68 17.15 -36.23
N GLU A 133 9.20 15.92 -36.41
CA GLU A 133 8.43 15.46 -37.56
C GLU A 133 6.93 15.83 -37.51
N ARG A 134 6.51 16.57 -36.48
CA ARG A 134 5.13 16.97 -36.20
C ARG A 134 5.05 18.41 -35.69
N GLN A 135 5.58 19.35 -36.47
CA GLN A 135 5.68 20.75 -36.05
C GLN A 135 4.49 21.60 -36.47
N LEU A 136 3.78 21.25 -37.55
CA LEU A 136 2.61 21.98 -38.01
C LEU A 136 1.37 21.68 -37.13
N SER A 137 0.41 22.59 -37.05
CA SER A 137 -0.73 22.48 -36.11
C SER A 137 -1.62 21.26 -36.38
N ASN A 138 -1.87 20.97 -37.66
CA ASN A 138 -2.55 19.76 -38.14
C ASN A 138 -1.75 18.49 -37.83
N GLU A 139 -0.42 18.53 -37.92
CA GLU A 139 0.45 17.40 -37.60
C GLU A 139 0.56 17.15 -36.10
N ARG A 140 0.63 18.21 -35.28
CA ARG A 140 0.76 18.12 -33.82
C ARG A 140 -0.37 17.34 -33.20
N LYS A 141 -1.60 17.51 -33.72
CA LYS A 141 -2.85 16.90 -33.24
C LYS A 141 -3.30 15.68 -34.06
N ARG A 142 -2.51 15.26 -35.06
CA ARG A 142 -2.87 14.13 -35.92
C ARG A 142 -2.85 12.82 -35.12
N PRO A 143 -3.87 11.95 -35.17
CA PRO A 143 -3.83 10.68 -34.47
C PRO A 143 -2.56 9.87 -34.74
N LEU A 144 -2.04 9.23 -33.69
CA LEU A 144 -0.79 8.48 -33.70
C LEU A 144 -1.00 7.07 -33.12
N VAL A 145 -0.72 6.06 -33.93
CA VAL A 145 -0.68 4.65 -33.51
C VAL A 145 0.78 4.22 -33.42
N LEU A 146 1.19 3.75 -32.24
CA LEU A 146 2.55 3.29 -31.99
C LEU A 146 2.61 1.76 -31.95
N ILE A 147 3.61 1.17 -32.58
CA ILE A 147 3.80 -0.29 -32.58
C ILE A 147 5.20 -0.61 -32.06
N GLY A 148 5.32 -1.12 -30.85
CA GLY A 148 6.61 -1.50 -30.26
C GLY A 148 6.90 -2.98 -30.46
N HIS A 149 8.11 -3.33 -30.89
CA HIS A 149 8.57 -4.73 -30.87
C HIS A 149 9.72 -4.91 -29.88
N SER A 150 9.61 -5.91 -28.99
CA SER A 150 10.65 -6.25 -28.00
C SER A 150 11.08 -5.00 -27.21
N LEU A 151 12.38 -4.64 -27.18
CA LEU A 151 12.87 -3.42 -26.53
C LEU A 151 12.18 -2.13 -27.01
N GLY A 152 11.71 -2.08 -28.26
CA GLY A 152 10.97 -0.94 -28.80
C GLY A 152 9.69 -0.63 -28.01
N SER A 153 9.09 -1.65 -27.37
CA SER A 153 7.94 -1.48 -26.46
C SER A 153 8.32 -0.69 -25.21
N LEU A 154 9.50 -0.95 -24.65
CA LEU A 154 10.01 -0.21 -23.49
C LEU A 154 10.46 1.21 -23.86
N VAL A 155 11.01 1.39 -25.08
CA VAL A 155 11.34 2.72 -25.61
C VAL A 155 10.08 3.59 -25.69
N ILE A 156 8.95 3.03 -26.15
CA ILE A 156 7.67 3.73 -26.18
C ILE A 156 7.17 4.07 -24.77
N GLN A 157 7.21 3.12 -23.83
CA GLN A 157 6.80 3.39 -22.44
C GLN A 157 7.61 4.51 -21.82
N GLN A 158 8.94 4.41 -21.88
CA GLN A 158 9.84 5.42 -21.33
C GLN A 158 9.67 6.77 -22.02
N ALA A 159 9.43 6.81 -23.34
CA ALA A 159 9.20 8.05 -24.07
C ALA A 159 7.92 8.74 -23.61
N LEU A 160 6.84 8.00 -23.38
CA LEU A 160 5.57 8.57 -22.94
C LEU A 160 5.60 8.99 -21.46
N VAL A 161 6.31 8.25 -20.61
CA VAL A 161 6.59 8.69 -19.24
C VAL A 161 7.40 9.98 -19.24
N ASN A 162 8.45 10.08 -20.07
CA ASN A 162 9.24 11.31 -20.20
C ASN A 162 8.39 12.48 -20.76
N ALA A 163 7.50 12.20 -21.73
CA ALA A 163 6.59 13.19 -22.29
C ALA A 163 5.57 13.72 -21.28
N ALA A 164 5.14 12.91 -20.31
CA ALA A 164 4.24 13.36 -19.25
C ALA A 164 4.90 14.39 -18.31
N LEU A 165 6.23 14.37 -18.20
CA LEU A 165 7.01 15.28 -17.35
C LEU A 165 7.39 16.59 -18.06
N GLN A 166 7.16 16.71 -19.37
CA GLN A 166 7.67 17.81 -20.19
C GLN A 166 6.55 18.46 -21.02
N PRO A 167 6.17 19.73 -20.74
CA PRO A 167 5.05 20.40 -21.40
C PRO A 167 5.14 20.44 -22.93
N ASP A 168 6.35 20.52 -23.49
CA ASP A 168 6.60 20.60 -24.94
C ASP A 168 6.09 19.36 -25.71
N PHE A 169 5.92 18.23 -25.03
CA PHE A 169 5.42 16.99 -25.63
C PHE A 169 3.93 16.74 -25.36
N THR A 170 3.20 17.70 -24.78
CA THR A 170 1.78 17.55 -24.45
C THR A 170 0.94 17.18 -25.66
N ASP A 171 1.10 17.91 -26.78
CA ASP A 171 0.31 17.64 -27.99
C ASP A 171 0.62 16.26 -28.58
N LEU A 172 1.88 15.85 -28.53
CA LEU A 172 2.32 14.54 -29.00
C LEU A 172 1.73 13.42 -28.14
N ARG A 173 1.74 13.59 -26.81
CA ARG A 173 1.16 12.63 -25.85
C ARG A 173 -0.35 12.49 -26.03
N LEU A 174 -1.05 13.61 -26.19
CA LEU A 174 -2.51 13.62 -26.43
C LEU A 174 -2.89 13.04 -27.79
N SER A 175 -1.98 13.12 -28.77
CA SER A 175 -2.17 12.56 -30.10
C SER A 175 -2.05 11.04 -30.18
N VAL A 176 -1.56 10.37 -29.13
CA VAL A 176 -1.50 8.90 -29.10
C VAL A 176 -2.93 8.34 -29.06
N ALA A 177 -3.35 7.78 -30.19
CA ALA A 177 -4.65 7.14 -30.36
C ALA A 177 -4.65 5.73 -29.78
N GLY A 178 -3.57 4.98 -29.97
CA GLY A 178 -3.41 3.64 -29.42
C GLY A 178 -2.00 3.10 -29.57
N ILE A 179 -1.70 2.02 -28.84
CA ILE A 179 -0.39 1.37 -28.87
C ILE A 179 -0.55 -0.15 -28.99
N ILE A 180 0.24 -0.75 -29.86
CA ILE A 180 0.36 -2.19 -30.00
C ILE A 180 1.76 -2.60 -29.56
N PHE A 181 1.84 -3.55 -28.63
CA PHE A 181 3.10 -4.14 -28.19
C PHE A 181 3.24 -5.55 -28.73
N LEU A 182 4.37 -5.84 -29.35
CA LEU A 182 4.74 -7.13 -29.92
C LEU A 182 5.88 -7.70 -29.07
N GLY A 183 5.54 -8.52 -28.07
CA GLY A 183 6.51 -9.18 -27.19
C GLY A 183 7.36 -8.23 -26.32
N GLY A 184 6.76 -7.20 -25.73
CA GLY A 184 7.49 -6.28 -24.83
C GLY A 184 7.88 -6.94 -23.50
N PRO A 185 9.14 -6.86 -23.03
CA PRO A 185 9.57 -7.53 -21.79
C PRO A 185 9.30 -6.66 -20.54
N PHE A 186 8.02 -6.39 -20.22
CA PHE A 186 7.63 -5.47 -19.15
C PHE A 186 8.01 -5.92 -17.74
N GLN A 187 8.13 -7.23 -17.50
CA GLN A 187 8.61 -7.78 -16.23
C GLN A 187 10.02 -8.40 -16.34
N GLY A 188 10.73 -8.09 -17.43
CA GLY A 188 12.03 -8.67 -17.75
C GLY A 188 11.96 -10.11 -18.26
N SER A 189 13.11 -10.73 -18.46
CA SER A 189 13.24 -12.13 -18.88
C SER A 189 14.23 -12.88 -17.98
N ASP A 190 14.09 -14.21 -17.90
CA ASP A 190 14.94 -15.07 -17.08
C ASP A 190 16.42 -14.86 -17.42
N ALA A 191 17.29 -14.67 -16.42
CA ALA A 191 18.69 -14.32 -16.63
C ALA A 191 19.50 -15.39 -17.40
N ALA A 192 19.11 -16.67 -17.36
CA ALA A 192 19.74 -17.72 -18.16
C ALA A 192 19.27 -17.70 -19.62
N ILE A 193 17.98 -17.41 -19.86
CA ILE A 193 17.41 -17.24 -21.21
C ILE A 193 17.96 -15.96 -21.85
N PHE A 194 17.96 -14.87 -21.08
CA PHE A 194 18.50 -13.58 -21.44
C PHE A 194 20.03 -13.61 -21.56
N GLY A 195 20.73 -14.38 -20.73
CA GLY A 195 22.17 -14.63 -20.81
C GLY A 195 22.58 -15.41 -22.08
N GLN A 196 21.75 -16.35 -22.53
CA GLN A 196 21.94 -17.04 -23.82
C GLN A 196 21.62 -16.14 -25.02
N TRP A 197 20.58 -15.31 -24.90
CA TRP A 197 20.29 -14.24 -25.85
C TRP A 197 21.45 -13.22 -25.92
N LEU A 198 22.07 -12.91 -24.79
CA LEU A 198 23.24 -12.03 -24.66
C LEU A 198 24.55 -12.63 -25.15
N ALA A 199 24.73 -13.94 -25.06
CA ALA A 199 25.90 -14.62 -25.61
C ALA A 199 25.99 -14.44 -27.13
N GLN A 200 24.87 -14.16 -27.81
CA GLN A 200 24.82 -13.75 -29.21
C GLN A 200 25.08 -12.26 -29.42
N LEU A 201 25.12 -11.43 -28.38
CA LEU A 201 25.14 -9.96 -28.40
C LEU A 201 26.36 -9.41 -27.63
N SER A 202 27.57 -9.84 -28.01
CA SER A 202 28.84 -9.65 -27.29
C SER A 202 29.34 -8.18 -27.09
N GLY A 203 28.45 -7.18 -27.17
CA GLY A 203 28.78 -5.74 -27.09
C GLY A 203 27.84 -4.87 -26.24
N LEU A 204 26.85 -5.41 -25.53
CA LEU A 204 25.90 -4.61 -24.74
C LEU A 204 26.45 -4.17 -23.36
N GLU A 205 26.06 -2.97 -22.90
CA GLU A 205 26.43 -2.43 -21.59
C GLU A 205 25.68 -3.11 -20.44
N SER A 206 26.34 -3.35 -19.31
CA SER A 206 25.80 -4.05 -18.14
C SER A 206 24.55 -3.40 -17.52
N THR A 207 24.32 -2.11 -17.74
CA THR A 207 23.18 -1.34 -17.18
C THR A 207 21.86 -1.68 -17.86
N LEU A 208 21.78 -1.69 -19.19
CA LEU A 208 20.58 -2.13 -19.92
C LEU A 208 20.25 -3.60 -19.63
N LEU A 209 21.28 -4.43 -19.42
CA LEU A 209 21.11 -5.85 -19.10
C LEU A 209 20.52 -6.06 -17.70
N LYS A 210 20.96 -5.28 -16.72
CA LYS A 210 20.37 -5.28 -15.37
C LYS A 210 18.89 -4.86 -15.41
N ILE A 211 18.55 -3.85 -16.21
CA ILE A 211 17.16 -3.40 -16.35
C ILE A 211 16.30 -4.53 -16.90
N LEU A 212 16.77 -5.28 -17.91
CA LEU A 212 15.97 -6.30 -18.59
C LEU A 212 15.89 -7.66 -17.86
N GLN A 213 16.55 -7.82 -16.71
CA GLN A 213 16.44 -9.03 -15.88
C GLN A 213 15.06 -9.15 -15.24
N LYS A 214 14.56 -10.38 -15.16
CA LYS A 214 13.29 -10.68 -14.48
C LYS A 214 13.32 -10.21 -13.04
N GLY A 215 12.29 -9.46 -12.63
CA GLY A 215 12.21 -8.88 -11.28
C GLY A 215 12.99 -7.57 -11.08
N SER A 216 13.45 -6.93 -12.17
CA SER A 216 14.08 -5.61 -12.12
C SER A 216 13.13 -4.55 -11.53
N LEU A 217 13.59 -3.87 -10.48
CA LEU A 217 12.87 -2.76 -9.85
C LEU A 217 12.66 -1.59 -10.83
N ASP A 218 13.61 -1.35 -11.74
CA ASP A 218 13.53 -0.28 -12.73
C ASP A 218 12.43 -0.55 -13.78
N LEU A 219 12.26 -1.80 -14.22
CA LEU A 219 11.17 -2.17 -15.13
C LEU A 219 9.81 -2.15 -14.44
N PHE A 220 9.76 -2.56 -13.17
CA PHE A 220 8.56 -2.45 -12.37
C PHE A 220 8.16 -0.99 -12.21
N ALA A 221 9.10 -0.12 -11.82
CA ALA A 221 8.89 1.32 -11.72
C ALA A 221 8.43 1.94 -13.04
N LEU A 222 9.11 1.65 -14.15
CA LEU A 222 8.73 2.16 -15.48
C LEU A 222 7.32 1.68 -15.89
N SER A 223 7.00 0.41 -15.67
CA SER A 223 5.67 -0.14 -15.98
C SER A 223 4.59 0.46 -15.09
N THR A 224 4.88 0.70 -13.82
CA THR A 224 3.99 1.35 -12.86
C THR A 224 3.76 2.81 -13.20
N ASP A 225 4.82 3.56 -13.51
CA ASP A 225 4.76 4.97 -13.92
C ASP A 225 3.99 5.12 -15.23
N PHE A 226 4.24 4.25 -16.20
CA PHE A 226 3.50 4.22 -17.45
C PHE A 226 2.02 3.88 -17.20
N TYR A 227 1.72 2.87 -16.40
CA TYR A 227 0.34 2.47 -16.08
C TYR A 227 -0.42 3.57 -15.32
N SER A 228 0.22 4.23 -14.36
CA SER A 228 -0.40 5.28 -13.54
C SER A 228 -0.70 6.53 -14.35
N SER A 229 0.21 6.93 -15.25
CA SER A 229 0.08 8.16 -16.05
C SER A 229 -0.71 7.99 -17.35
N HIS A 230 -0.92 6.75 -17.83
CA HIS A 230 -1.52 6.48 -19.13
C HIS A 230 -2.61 5.40 -19.10
N ARG A 231 -3.35 5.30 -17.98
CA ARG A 231 -4.39 4.28 -17.78
C ARG A 231 -5.48 4.31 -18.86
N ASP A 232 -5.77 5.48 -19.40
CA ASP A 232 -6.81 5.69 -20.42
C ASP A 232 -6.33 5.45 -21.86
N LEU A 233 -5.05 5.11 -22.06
CA LEU A 233 -4.59 4.71 -23.39
C LEU A 233 -5.16 3.34 -23.78
N ASP A 234 -5.57 3.26 -25.03
CA ASP A 234 -5.97 2.03 -25.69
C ASP A 234 -4.70 1.25 -26.09
N LEU A 235 -4.47 0.13 -25.40
CA LEU A 235 -3.26 -0.67 -25.51
C LEU A 235 -3.62 -2.12 -25.80
N PHE A 236 -2.87 -2.76 -26.70
CA PHE A 236 -3.02 -4.17 -27.02
C PHE A 236 -1.66 -4.89 -27.03
N CYS A 237 -1.53 -5.98 -26.28
CA CYS A 237 -0.29 -6.73 -26.15
C CYS A 237 -0.36 -8.09 -26.88
N PHE A 238 0.50 -8.30 -27.88
CA PHE A 238 0.68 -9.59 -28.52
C PHE A 238 1.91 -10.32 -27.96
N TYR A 239 1.78 -11.63 -27.76
CA TYR A 239 2.85 -12.48 -27.21
C TYR A 239 3.04 -13.76 -28.04
N GLU A 240 4.25 -14.33 -27.97
CA GLU A 240 4.61 -15.55 -28.70
C GLU A 240 3.90 -16.79 -28.12
N LYS A 241 3.42 -17.68 -29.00
CA LYS A 241 2.86 -18.98 -28.60
C LYS A 241 3.88 -20.10 -28.74
N GLU A 242 4.79 -20.00 -29.71
CA GLU A 242 5.84 -20.99 -29.91
C GLU A 242 7.10 -20.64 -29.13
N LYS A 243 7.85 -21.66 -28.69
CA LYS A 243 9.16 -21.47 -28.07
C LYS A 243 10.22 -21.25 -29.15
N THR A 244 11.03 -20.21 -28.99
CA THR A 244 12.16 -19.91 -29.87
C THR A 244 13.19 -21.06 -29.83
N LYS A 245 13.64 -21.50 -31.01
CA LYS A 245 14.65 -22.57 -31.15
C LYS A 245 16.07 -21.99 -31.10
N TYR A 246 16.83 -22.36 -30.07
CA TYR A 246 18.24 -22.06 -29.92
C TYR A 246 19.12 -23.28 -30.26
N PHE A 247 20.19 -23.06 -31.03
CA PHE A 247 21.21 -24.07 -31.37
C PHE A 247 20.67 -25.45 -31.77
N ARG A 248 19.72 -25.49 -32.74
CA ARG A 248 19.11 -26.71 -33.31
C ARG A 248 18.42 -27.68 -32.33
N ILE A 249 18.52 -27.50 -31.00
CA ILE A 249 18.13 -28.52 -30.00
C ILE A 249 17.37 -27.93 -28.80
N ILE A 250 17.58 -26.67 -28.41
CA ILE A 250 16.95 -26.06 -27.21
C ILE A 250 15.74 -25.22 -27.62
N LYS A 251 14.59 -25.38 -26.94
CA LYS A 251 13.38 -24.55 -27.13
C LYS A 251 13.09 -23.76 -25.85
N ALA A 252 13.18 -22.43 -25.90
CA ALA A 252 12.86 -21.56 -24.77
C ALA A 252 11.96 -20.40 -25.22
N GLN A 253 11.04 -19.99 -24.35
CA GLN A 253 10.22 -18.80 -24.56
C GLN A 253 11.04 -17.58 -24.11
N ILE A 254 11.14 -16.54 -24.95
CA ILE A 254 11.99 -15.37 -24.63
C ILE A 254 11.29 -14.47 -23.63
N VAL A 255 9.98 -14.25 -23.80
CA VAL A 255 9.16 -13.47 -22.86
C VAL A 255 7.90 -14.26 -22.54
N ASP A 256 7.69 -14.57 -21.26
CA ASP A 256 6.47 -15.24 -20.81
C ASP A 256 5.25 -14.33 -20.90
N LEU A 257 4.04 -14.90 -20.80
CA LEU A 257 2.78 -14.14 -20.88
C LEU A 257 2.72 -12.98 -19.88
N GLN A 258 3.22 -13.19 -18.67
CA GLN A 258 3.18 -12.18 -17.61
C GLN A 258 4.08 -10.99 -17.94
N SER A 259 5.27 -11.26 -18.49
CA SER A 259 6.19 -10.21 -18.92
C SER A 259 5.75 -9.54 -20.22
N ALA A 260 5.09 -10.27 -21.13
CA ALA A 260 4.59 -9.73 -22.41
C ALA A 260 3.29 -8.93 -22.28
N SER A 261 2.69 -8.85 -21.08
CA SER A 261 1.38 -8.22 -20.85
C SER A 261 1.45 -7.17 -19.75
N LEU A 262 0.60 -6.14 -19.87
CA LEU A 262 0.37 -5.16 -18.82
C LEU A 262 -0.94 -5.49 -18.07
N LEU A 263 -0.92 -5.35 -16.75
CA LEU A 263 -2.06 -5.69 -15.89
C LEU A 263 -3.32 -4.92 -16.31
N GLY A 264 -4.43 -5.64 -16.52
CA GLY A 264 -5.71 -5.05 -16.89
C GLY A 264 -5.82 -4.55 -18.34
N LYS A 265 -4.83 -4.84 -19.20
CA LYS A 265 -4.87 -4.51 -20.64
C LYS A 265 -5.17 -5.75 -21.48
N ARG A 266 -5.71 -5.52 -22.69
CA ARG A 266 -6.07 -6.61 -23.63
C ARG A 266 -4.80 -7.24 -24.19
N ASN A 267 -4.81 -8.57 -24.33
CA ASN A 267 -3.70 -9.32 -24.90
C ASN A 267 -4.19 -10.51 -25.76
N MET A 268 -3.30 -11.01 -26.64
CA MET A 268 -3.56 -12.18 -27.48
C MET A 268 -2.25 -12.86 -27.90
N SER A 269 -2.25 -14.18 -27.99
CA SER A 269 -1.11 -14.94 -28.53
C SER A 269 -1.09 -14.93 -30.05
N LEU A 270 0.10 -14.86 -30.67
CA LEU A 270 0.31 -15.14 -32.10
C LEU A 270 0.99 -16.50 -32.27
N ASP A 271 0.61 -17.24 -33.31
CA ASP A 271 1.15 -18.58 -33.60
C ASP A 271 2.52 -18.47 -34.28
N THR A 272 3.50 -18.02 -33.50
CA THR A 272 4.88 -17.79 -33.93
C THR A 272 5.82 -17.70 -32.72
N ASP A 273 7.13 -17.69 -32.97
CA ASP A 273 8.15 -17.41 -31.97
C ASP A 273 8.42 -15.91 -31.83
N HIS A 274 9.19 -15.51 -30.82
CA HIS A 274 9.48 -14.09 -30.55
C HIS A 274 9.99 -13.32 -31.77
N SER A 275 10.77 -13.97 -32.65
CA SER A 275 11.37 -13.33 -33.81
C SER A 275 10.40 -13.16 -34.99
N GLY A 276 9.29 -13.89 -34.98
CA GLY A 276 8.21 -13.81 -35.95
C GLY A 276 7.08 -12.86 -35.55
N LEU A 277 7.05 -12.37 -34.30
CA LEU A 277 6.03 -11.44 -33.80
C LEU A 277 5.91 -10.13 -34.60
N ASN A 278 6.91 -9.81 -35.43
CA ASN A 278 6.96 -8.59 -36.23
C ASN A 278 7.22 -8.84 -37.73
N LYS A 279 7.14 -10.09 -38.21
CA LYS A 279 7.46 -10.49 -39.59
C LYS A 279 6.29 -11.21 -40.24
N PHE A 280 5.65 -10.53 -41.19
CA PHE A 280 4.41 -11.00 -41.80
C PHE A 280 4.51 -11.14 -43.32
N GLY A 281 3.88 -12.20 -43.82
CA GLY A 281 3.77 -12.53 -45.23
C GLY A 281 2.48 -12.02 -45.87
N ARG A 282 2.30 -12.23 -47.18
CA ARG A 282 1.10 -11.79 -47.92
C ARG A 282 -0.16 -12.55 -47.51
N GLN A 283 -0.02 -13.79 -47.06
CA GLN A 283 -1.11 -14.67 -46.61
C GLN A 283 -0.80 -15.17 -45.19
N ASP A 284 -0.71 -14.26 -44.23
CA ASP A 284 -0.32 -14.55 -42.85
C ASP A 284 -1.48 -14.32 -41.89
N GLU A 285 -1.95 -15.38 -41.21
CA GLU A 285 -3.07 -15.28 -40.26
C GLU A 285 -2.74 -14.39 -39.06
N ASN A 286 -1.47 -14.35 -38.62
CA ASN A 286 -1.06 -13.49 -37.51
C ASN A 286 -1.12 -12.01 -37.92
N PHE A 287 -0.88 -11.69 -39.19
CA PHE A 287 -1.00 -10.33 -39.70
C PHE A 287 -2.45 -9.83 -39.65
N GLU A 288 -3.41 -10.68 -39.98
CA GLU A 288 -4.83 -10.32 -39.95
C GLU A 288 -5.31 -9.98 -38.52
N LEU A 289 -4.74 -10.62 -37.49
CA LEU A 289 -5.04 -10.30 -36.08
C LEU A 289 -4.53 -8.91 -35.70
N ILE A 290 -3.30 -8.57 -36.09
CA ILE A 290 -2.71 -7.25 -35.84
C ILE A 290 -3.43 -6.18 -36.67
N LEU A 291 -3.73 -6.47 -37.93
CA LEU A 291 -4.40 -5.54 -38.85
C LEU A 291 -5.77 -5.12 -38.31
N LYS A 292 -6.52 -6.01 -37.66
CA LYS A 292 -7.80 -5.68 -37.01
C LYS A 292 -7.64 -4.62 -35.92
N GLU A 293 -6.64 -4.76 -35.05
CA GLU A 293 -6.40 -3.78 -33.98
C GLU A 293 -5.86 -2.46 -34.52
N ILE A 294 -4.96 -2.48 -35.51
CA ILE A 294 -4.50 -1.25 -36.18
C ILE A 294 -5.70 -0.54 -36.83
N THR A 295 -6.58 -1.28 -37.51
CA THR A 295 -7.76 -0.72 -38.18
C THR A 295 -8.69 -0.06 -37.18
N ARG A 296 -8.98 -0.73 -36.07
CA ARG A 296 -9.83 -0.19 -35.00
C ARG A 296 -9.23 1.08 -34.39
N MET A 297 -7.94 1.04 -34.01
CA MET A 297 -7.25 2.22 -33.46
C MET A 297 -7.20 3.38 -34.47
N ALA A 298 -7.09 3.08 -35.76
CA ALA A 298 -7.09 4.09 -36.80
C ALA A 298 -8.48 4.72 -37.03
N GLN A 299 -9.55 3.94 -36.91
CA GLN A 299 -10.93 4.41 -37.04
C GLN A 299 -11.36 5.24 -35.82
N ASP A 300 -11.06 4.78 -34.61
CA ASP A 300 -11.44 5.45 -33.37
C ASP A 300 -10.54 6.66 -33.05
N GLY A 301 -9.31 6.65 -33.58
CA GLY A 301 -8.24 7.59 -33.26
C GLY A 301 -8.59 9.07 -33.38
N PRO A 302 -9.18 9.55 -34.50
CA PRO A 302 -9.59 10.94 -34.64
C PRO A 302 -10.49 11.44 -33.51
N THR A 303 -11.51 10.65 -33.15
CA THR A 303 -12.45 11.00 -32.08
C THR A 303 -11.77 10.98 -30.71
N ILE A 304 -10.95 9.96 -30.43
CA ILE A 304 -10.21 9.84 -29.17
C ILE A 304 -9.28 11.04 -28.97
N VAL A 305 -8.53 11.40 -29.99
CA VAL A 305 -7.54 12.49 -29.93
C VAL A 305 -8.24 13.85 -29.85
N ALA A 306 -9.31 14.07 -30.62
CA ALA A 306 -10.10 15.29 -30.51
C ALA A 306 -10.64 15.50 -29.09
N ASN A 307 -11.20 14.46 -28.46
CA ASN A 307 -11.68 14.52 -27.08
C ASN A 307 -10.57 14.82 -26.07
N LYS A 308 -9.38 14.22 -26.24
CA LYS A 308 -8.21 14.47 -25.40
C LYS A 308 -7.75 15.93 -25.47
N HIS A 309 -7.69 16.52 -26.67
CA HIS A 309 -7.31 17.92 -26.84
C HIS A 309 -8.40 18.90 -26.40
N LEU A 310 -9.69 18.56 -26.56
CA LEU A 310 -10.80 19.36 -26.04
C LEU A 310 -10.79 19.43 -24.51
N ALA A 311 -10.53 18.31 -23.84
CA ALA A 311 -10.38 18.27 -22.39
C ALA A 311 -9.18 19.10 -21.91
N ASN A 312 -8.09 19.15 -22.68
CA ASN A 312 -6.90 19.92 -22.30
C ASN A 312 -7.03 21.44 -22.53
N GLY A 313 -7.85 21.88 -23.50
CA GLY A 313 -8.04 23.29 -23.86
C GLY A 313 -9.01 24.06 -22.95
N SER A 314 -9.79 23.36 -22.11
CA SER A 314 -10.80 23.96 -21.22
C SER A 314 -10.31 24.20 -19.79
N GLY A 315 -9.01 24.10 -19.53
CA GLY A 315 -8.49 24.19 -18.15
C GLY A 315 -8.94 23.03 -17.26
N ALA A 316 -9.35 21.90 -17.85
CA ALA A 316 -9.70 20.73 -17.07
C ALA A 316 -8.41 20.07 -16.53
N THR A 317 -8.24 20.23 -15.22
CA THR A 317 -7.55 19.30 -14.33
C THR A 317 -7.69 17.86 -14.82
N ILE A 318 -6.62 17.06 -14.69
CA ILE A 318 -6.65 15.62 -14.93
C ILE A 318 -7.89 15.04 -14.22
N LEU A 319 -8.90 14.64 -14.99
CA LEU A 319 -10.15 14.09 -14.47
C LEU A 319 -9.87 12.70 -13.90
N GLY A 320 -9.65 12.62 -12.59
CA GLY A 320 -9.53 11.34 -11.90
C GLY A 320 -8.86 11.44 -10.54
N ASN A 321 -9.44 10.74 -9.57
CA ASN A 321 -8.83 10.53 -8.26
C ASN A 321 -7.61 9.61 -8.38
N VAL A 322 -6.43 10.14 -8.10
CA VAL A 322 -5.15 9.41 -8.06
C VAL A 322 -4.88 8.92 -6.64
N HIS A 323 -5.15 9.75 -5.64
CA HIS A 323 -4.95 9.40 -4.24
C HIS A 323 -6.29 9.18 -3.53
N TRP A 324 -6.56 7.92 -3.17
CA TRP A 324 -7.70 7.53 -2.31
C TRP A 324 -7.18 7.03 -0.97
N LYS A 325 -7.00 7.94 -0.01
CA LYS A 325 -6.57 7.64 1.36
C LYS A 325 -7.74 7.82 2.33
N VAL A 326 -8.83 7.12 2.04
CA VAL A 326 -10.05 7.09 2.87
C VAL A 326 -10.07 5.75 3.62
N PRO A 327 -10.30 5.73 4.96
CA PRO A 327 -10.03 4.57 5.80
C PRO A 327 -10.95 3.38 5.54
N ARG A 328 -12.18 3.61 5.09
CA ARG A 328 -13.18 2.56 4.85
C ARG A 328 -14.27 3.00 3.88
N PRO A 329 -15.04 2.08 3.27
CA PRO A 329 -16.24 2.44 2.51
C PRO A 329 -17.37 2.98 3.41
N VAL A 330 -18.34 3.64 2.78
CA VAL A 330 -19.57 4.08 3.44
C VAL A 330 -20.34 2.87 3.97
N ASN A 331 -20.88 2.97 5.18
CA ASN A 331 -21.69 1.91 5.75
C ASN A 331 -22.99 1.70 4.94
N ASN A 332 -23.35 0.45 4.65
CA ASN A 332 -24.59 0.10 3.94
C ASN A 332 -25.86 0.53 4.69
N LEU A 333 -25.77 0.77 6.00
CA LEU A 333 -26.86 1.29 6.83
C LEU A 333 -27.03 2.82 6.73
N PHE A 334 -26.15 3.53 5.99
CA PHE A 334 -26.26 4.98 5.82
C PHE A 334 -27.67 5.37 5.32
N THR A 335 -28.32 6.29 6.02
CA THR A 335 -29.71 6.67 5.79
C THR A 335 -29.87 8.18 5.99
N GLY A 336 -30.70 8.81 5.15
CA GLY A 336 -31.06 10.21 5.29
C GLY A 336 -29.96 11.22 4.95
N ARG A 337 -30.10 12.42 5.52
CA ARG A 337 -29.14 13.56 5.41
C ARG A 337 -28.92 14.10 4.00
N THR A 338 -29.86 13.87 3.08
CA THR A 338 -29.73 14.27 1.66
C THR A 338 -29.48 15.76 1.51
N GLU A 339 -30.19 16.61 2.25
CA GLU A 339 -30.01 18.06 2.16
C GLU A 339 -28.63 18.51 2.66
N LEU A 340 -28.16 17.96 3.78
CA LEU A 340 -26.83 18.25 4.32
C LEU A 340 -25.73 17.86 3.33
N LEU A 341 -25.82 16.66 2.74
CA LEU A 341 -24.87 16.20 1.72
C LEU A 341 -24.84 17.13 0.50
N LEU A 342 -26.01 17.57 0.03
CA LEU A 342 -26.12 18.52 -1.09
C LEU A 342 -25.49 19.88 -0.73
N ARG A 343 -25.73 20.40 0.48
CA ARG A 343 -25.12 21.66 0.94
C ARG A 343 -23.60 21.55 1.00
N MET A 344 -23.09 20.48 1.61
CA MET A 344 -21.65 20.25 1.74
C MET A 344 -20.96 20.11 0.38
N THR A 345 -21.48 19.24 -0.50
CA THR A 345 -20.89 19.02 -1.83
C THR A 345 -20.91 20.30 -2.68
N LYS A 346 -21.98 21.09 -2.60
CA LYS A 346 -22.06 22.40 -3.25
C LYS A 346 -21.03 23.40 -2.70
N ALA A 347 -20.87 23.46 -1.37
CA ALA A 347 -19.91 24.37 -0.73
C ALA A 347 -18.45 24.03 -1.10
N LEU A 348 -18.14 22.73 -1.15
CA LEU A 348 -16.78 22.22 -1.39
C LEU A 348 -16.42 22.08 -2.88
N SER A 349 -17.36 22.23 -3.81
CA SER A 349 -17.11 22.00 -5.24
C SER A 349 -16.05 22.94 -5.83
N ILE A 350 -15.27 22.39 -6.76
CA ILE A 350 -14.11 23.04 -7.39
C ILE A 350 -14.53 24.11 -8.40
N ASN A 351 -15.70 23.97 -9.03
CA ASN A 351 -16.20 24.94 -10.02
C ASN A 351 -16.50 26.33 -9.42
N ASN A 352 -16.58 26.41 -8.08
CA ASN A 352 -16.72 27.64 -7.30
C ASN A 352 -15.39 28.08 -6.66
N MET A 353 -14.23 27.60 -7.11
CA MET A 353 -12.92 28.10 -6.63
C MET A 353 -12.56 29.40 -7.36
N SER A 354 -13.19 30.50 -6.94
CA SER A 354 -12.71 31.85 -7.24
C SER A 354 -12.19 32.50 -5.95
N THR A 355 -10.96 33.02 -6.02
CA THR A 355 -10.23 33.93 -5.10
C THR A 355 -9.72 33.37 -3.76
N ASP A 356 -8.39 33.41 -3.61
CA ASP A 356 -7.50 33.58 -2.44
C ASP A 356 -7.71 32.85 -1.08
N GLU A 357 -8.80 32.13 -0.83
CA GLU A 357 -9.05 31.49 0.48
C GLU A 357 -9.32 29.97 0.40
N GLN A 358 -8.78 29.24 1.39
CA GLN A 358 -8.96 27.79 1.54
C GLN A 358 -10.39 27.47 2.00
N LYS A 359 -11.03 26.48 1.37
CA LYS A 359 -12.42 26.09 1.70
C LYS A 359 -12.42 25.10 2.86
N ILE A 360 -13.05 25.46 3.98
CA ILE A 360 -13.16 24.64 5.17
C ILE A 360 -14.63 24.55 5.57
N PHE A 361 -15.17 23.33 5.58
CA PHE A 361 -16.50 23.04 6.08
C PHE A 361 -16.41 22.29 7.42
N VAL A 362 -17.13 22.75 8.45
CA VAL A 362 -17.07 22.13 9.78
C VAL A 362 -18.37 21.38 10.10
N ILE A 363 -18.25 20.15 10.59
CA ILE A 363 -19.35 19.36 11.12
C ILE A 363 -19.15 19.18 12.62
N ALA A 364 -20.03 19.76 13.43
CA ALA A 364 -20.07 19.56 14.87
C ALA A 364 -21.24 18.65 15.28
N GLY A 365 -21.21 18.09 16.49
CA GLY A 365 -22.35 17.36 17.07
C GLY A 365 -21.94 16.24 18.03
N LEU A 366 -22.90 15.64 18.74
CA LEU A 366 -22.62 14.59 19.73
C LEU A 366 -21.91 13.35 19.13
N GLY A 367 -21.22 12.58 19.97
CA GLY A 367 -20.57 11.33 19.56
C GLY A 367 -21.57 10.30 19.05
N GLY A 368 -21.29 9.62 17.94
CA GLY A 368 -22.19 8.57 17.40
C GLY A 368 -23.45 9.07 16.67
N GLN A 369 -23.48 10.34 16.26
CA GLN A 369 -24.52 10.93 15.38
C GLN A 369 -24.29 10.69 13.88
N GLY A 370 -23.14 10.11 13.49
CA GLY A 370 -22.80 9.81 12.09
C GLY A 370 -21.96 10.87 11.36
N LYS A 371 -21.25 11.77 12.07
CA LYS A 371 -20.38 12.79 11.45
C LYS A 371 -19.35 12.22 10.46
N SER A 372 -18.61 11.20 10.89
CA SER A 372 -17.61 10.53 10.04
C SER A 372 -18.28 9.79 8.87
N GLU A 373 -19.49 9.22 9.06
CA GLU A 373 -20.26 8.60 7.96
C GLU A 373 -20.69 9.63 6.90
N VAL A 374 -21.11 10.82 7.32
CA VAL A 374 -21.41 11.93 6.40
C VAL A 374 -20.17 12.30 5.60
N CYS A 375 -19.00 12.40 6.25
CA CYS A 375 -17.74 12.70 5.56
C CYS A 375 -17.32 11.61 4.56
N LEU A 376 -17.48 10.34 4.92
CA LEU A 376 -17.25 9.21 4.01
C LEU A 376 -18.18 9.28 2.78
N LYS A 377 -19.45 9.65 2.99
CA LYS A 377 -20.42 9.81 1.91
C LYS A 377 -20.06 10.98 0.99
N VAL A 378 -19.68 12.13 1.55
CA VAL A 378 -19.20 13.30 0.78
C VAL A 378 -17.93 12.96 0.00
N ALA A 379 -16.93 12.35 0.63
CA ALA A 379 -15.70 11.88 -0.02
C ALA A 379 -16.01 10.95 -1.21
N THR A 380 -16.97 10.04 -1.04
CA THR A 380 -17.40 9.12 -2.10
C THR A 380 -18.10 9.86 -3.25
N MET A 381 -19.00 10.79 -2.94
CA MET A 381 -19.73 11.59 -3.94
C MET A 381 -18.79 12.49 -4.75
N MET A 382 -17.81 13.11 -4.09
CA MET A 382 -16.87 14.05 -4.70
C MET A 382 -15.59 13.37 -5.21
N ARG A 383 -15.53 12.02 -5.20
CA ARG A 383 -14.33 11.28 -5.57
C ARG A 383 -13.78 11.69 -6.92
N LYS A 384 -14.63 11.92 -7.92
CA LYS A 384 -14.18 12.28 -9.27
C LYS A 384 -13.76 13.75 -9.41
N GLU A 385 -14.15 14.61 -8.47
CA GLU A 385 -13.83 16.04 -8.50
C GLU A 385 -12.39 16.27 -8.02
N PHE A 386 -11.94 15.58 -6.97
CA PHE A 386 -10.62 15.79 -6.37
C PHE A 386 -9.58 14.79 -6.86
N TRP A 387 -8.39 15.30 -7.18
CA TRP A 387 -7.21 14.50 -7.52
C TRP A 387 -6.77 13.63 -6.34
N GLY A 388 -6.81 14.18 -5.13
CA GLY A 388 -6.48 13.46 -3.90
C GLY A 388 -7.55 13.65 -2.85
N ILE A 389 -7.94 12.57 -2.19
CA ILE A 389 -8.78 12.61 -1.00
C ILE A 389 -8.02 11.92 0.13
N PHE A 390 -7.76 12.68 1.18
CA PHE A 390 -6.94 12.30 2.31
C PHE A 390 -7.73 12.37 3.61
N TRP A 391 -7.49 11.42 4.51
CA TRP A 391 -8.14 11.33 5.80
C TRP A 391 -7.08 11.30 6.90
N VAL A 392 -7.27 12.14 7.92
CA VAL A 392 -6.39 12.24 9.09
C VAL A 392 -7.25 12.14 10.34
N ASN A 393 -6.89 11.23 11.25
CA ASN A 393 -7.50 11.17 12.56
C ASN A 393 -6.75 12.10 13.52
N VAL A 394 -7.42 13.18 13.95
CA VAL A 394 -6.83 14.23 14.80
C VAL A 394 -7.18 14.08 16.29
N ASN A 395 -7.69 12.91 16.71
CA ASN A 395 -8.02 12.64 18.11
C ASN A 395 -6.80 12.76 19.05
N LYS A 396 -5.60 12.41 18.56
CA LYS A 396 -4.33 12.52 19.30
C LYS A 396 -3.25 13.13 18.38
N PRO A 397 -2.36 13.99 18.91
CA PRO A 397 -1.28 14.59 18.10
C PRO A 397 -0.32 13.57 17.44
N SER A 398 -0.03 12.45 18.11
CA SER A 398 0.82 11.39 17.56
C SER A 398 0.18 10.70 16.35
N THR A 399 -1.11 10.36 16.44
CA THR A 399 -1.89 9.79 15.33
C THR A 399 -1.95 10.75 14.15
N ALA A 400 -2.25 12.03 14.41
CA ALA A 400 -2.29 13.05 13.38
C ALA A 400 -0.95 13.18 12.65
N THR A 401 0.16 13.24 13.40
CA THR A 401 1.51 13.33 12.85
C THR A 401 1.82 12.16 11.91
N ASN A 402 1.52 10.93 12.33
CA ASN A 402 1.75 9.74 11.52
C ASN A 402 0.93 9.73 10.23
N ASP A 403 -0.34 10.15 10.31
CA ASP A 403 -1.23 10.23 9.15
C ASP A 403 -0.76 11.28 8.14
N PHE A 404 -0.33 12.46 8.60
CA PHE A 404 0.23 13.50 7.73
C PHE A 404 1.54 13.06 7.06
N ILE A 405 2.46 12.43 7.78
CA ILE A 405 3.69 11.86 7.21
C ILE A 405 3.34 10.80 6.16
N ALA A 406 2.33 9.97 6.42
CA ALA A 406 1.87 8.97 5.46
C ALA A 406 1.29 9.60 4.18
N ILE A 407 0.61 10.74 4.28
CA ILE A 407 0.15 11.53 3.13
C ILE A 407 1.36 12.05 2.35
N ALA A 408 2.30 12.74 2.99
CA ALA A 408 3.48 13.27 2.33
C ALA A 408 4.29 12.18 1.61
N LYS A 409 4.44 11.01 2.24
CA LYS A 409 5.06 9.83 1.62
C LYS A 409 4.28 9.32 0.41
N ALA A 410 2.95 9.33 0.46
CA ALA A 410 2.11 8.96 -0.68
C ALA A 410 2.22 9.98 -1.84
N LEU A 411 2.61 11.21 -1.54
CA LEU A 411 2.92 12.26 -2.52
C LEU A 411 4.38 12.23 -3.00
N GLY A 412 5.18 11.25 -2.56
CA GLY A 412 6.57 11.09 -2.99
C GLY A 412 7.60 11.88 -2.15
N HIS A 413 7.20 12.44 -1.02
CA HIS A 413 8.08 13.20 -0.13
C HIS A 413 8.45 12.40 1.12
N SER A 414 9.73 12.39 1.46
CA SER A 414 10.20 11.85 2.74
C SER A 414 10.30 13.00 3.75
N VAL A 415 9.45 12.97 4.78
CA VAL A 415 9.36 13.99 5.83
C VAL A 415 9.28 13.32 7.20
N GLU A 416 9.76 13.99 8.24
CA GLU A 416 9.84 13.45 9.61
C GLU A 416 8.90 14.16 10.59
N ASN A 417 8.32 15.30 10.19
CA ASN A 417 7.44 16.10 11.05
C ASN A 417 6.18 16.57 10.30
N ILE A 418 5.22 17.06 11.09
CA ILE A 418 3.93 17.51 10.57
C ILE A 418 4.02 18.82 9.79
N THR A 419 4.90 19.74 10.18
CA THR A 419 5.06 21.05 9.51
C THR A 419 5.49 20.87 8.07
N ASP A 420 6.47 20.02 7.81
CA ASP A 420 6.94 19.67 6.47
C ASP A 420 5.84 18.95 5.67
N SER A 421 5.08 18.07 6.34
CA SER A 421 3.96 17.36 5.71
C SER A 421 2.86 18.32 5.25
N LEU A 422 2.51 19.32 6.06
CA LEU A 422 1.55 20.37 5.72
C LEU A 422 2.09 21.26 4.60
N GLN A 423 3.39 21.54 4.58
CA GLN A 423 4.03 22.31 3.51
C GLN A 423 3.96 21.57 2.17
N VAL A 424 4.05 20.24 2.15
CA VAL A 424 3.84 19.44 0.92
C VAL A 424 2.42 19.67 0.38
N LEU A 425 1.39 19.54 1.22
CA LEU A 425 0.00 19.78 0.82
C LEU A 425 -0.26 21.23 0.39
N ALA A 426 0.35 22.20 1.09
CA ALA A 426 0.21 23.62 0.79
C ALA A 426 0.78 23.99 -0.60
N ASN A 427 1.83 23.29 -1.04
CA ASN A 427 2.48 23.52 -2.34
C ASN A 427 1.91 22.65 -3.47
N GLU A 428 0.98 21.74 -3.18
CA GLU A 428 0.34 20.90 -4.19
C GLU A 428 -0.57 21.76 -5.08
N LYS A 429 -0.42 21.59 -6.40
CA LYS A 429 -1.14 22.35 -7.43
C LYS A 429 -2.42 21.65 -7.89
N GLN A 430 -2.54 20.35 -7.62
CA GLN A 430 -3.75 19.59 -7.88
C GLN A 430 -4.79 19.82 -6.78
N ASN A 431 -6.07 19.80 -7.14
CA ASN A 431 -7.14 19.96 -6.17
C ASN A 431 -7.26 18.74 -5.28
N TRP A 432 -7.19 18.94 -3.97
CA TRP A 432 -7.32 17.86 -2.98
C TRP A 432 -8.40 18.17 -1.94
N LEU A 433 -8.95 17.11 -1.33
CA LEU A 433 -9.85 17.18 -0.19
C LEU A 433 -9.17 16.52 1.02
N LEU A 434 -9.08 17.26 2.12
CA LEU A 434 -8.53 16.76 3.39
C LEU A 434 -9.64 16.68 4.45
N ILE A 435 -9.78 15.51 5.08
CA ILE A 435 -10.76 15.27 6.13
C ILE A 435 -10.00 15.13 7.45
N LEU A 436 -10.20 16.09 8.36
CA LEU A 436 -9.71 16.06 9.73
C LEU A 436 -10.83 15.49 10.62
N ASP A 437 -10.72 14.23 10.99
CA ASP A 437 -11.75 13.52 11.75
C ASP A 437 -11.41 13.44 13.24
N ASN A 438 -12.42 13.60 14.11
CA ASN A 438 -12.32 13.53 15.58
C ASN A 438 -11.48 14.67 16.21
N ALA A 439 -11.72 15.91 15.82
CA ALA A 439 -11.15 17.10 16.46
C ALA A 439 -11.81 17.35 17.84
N ASP A 440 -11.65 16.42 18.77
CA ASP A 440 -12.44 16.31 20.00
C ASP A 440 -11.66 16.62 21.30
N THR A 441 -10.38 16.98 21.20
CA THR A 441 -9.56 17.40 22.34
C THR A 441 -9.93 18.83 22.76
N PRO A 442 -10.44 19.05 24.00
CA PRO A 442 -10.76 20.37 24.51
C PRO A 442 -9.53 21.28 24.57
N ASP A 443 -9.73 22.59 24.38
CA ASP A 443 -8.69 23.63 24.44
C ASP A 443 -7.49 23.44 23.49
N PHE A 444 -7.56 22.48 22.57
CA PHE A 444 -6.55 22.26 21.53
C PHE A 444 -6.84 23.12 20.31
N ASP A 445 -5.85 23.88 19.85
CA ASP A 445 -5.97 24.68 18.64
C ASP A 445 -5.66 23.87 17.39
N TYR A 446 -6.69 23.50 16.63
CA TYR A 446 -6.57 22.74 15.39
C TYR A 446 -6.04 23.56 14.20
N GLN A 447 -5.79 24.86 14.37
CA GLN A 447 -5.14 25.67 13.34
C GLN A 447 -3.77 25.11 12.93
N VAL A 448 -3.09 24.40 13.84
CA VAL A 448 -1.81 23.72 13.58
C VAL A 448 -1.89 22.63 12.50
N TYR A 449 -3.09 22.17 12.12
CA TYR A 449 -3.29 21.15 11.08
C TYR A 449 -3.83 21.71 9.75
N LEU A 450 -3.96 23.02 9.62
CA LEU A 450 -4.47 23.67 8.41
C LEU A 450 -3.31 24.04 7.48
N PRO A 451 -3.21 23.45 6.26
CA PRO A 451 -2.17 23.82 5.30
C PRO A 451 -2.39 25.26 4.82
N SER A 452 -1.31 26.02 4.61
CA SER A 452 -1.38 27.42 4.16
C SER A 452 -1.76 27.63 2.69
N GLY A 453 -1.97 26.56 1.92
CA GLY A 453 -2.28 26.60 0.48
C GLY A 453 -3.77 26.73 0.16
N THR A 454 -4.11 27.25 -1.03
CA THR A 454 -5.49 27.56 -1.45
C THR A 454 -6.14 26.51 -2.38
N HIS A 455 -5.37 25.56 -2.91
CA HIS A 455 -5.88 24.52 -3.84
C HIS A 455 -6.65 23.38 -3.15
N GLY A 456 -6.64 23.35 -1.82
CA GLY A 456 -7.28 22.32 -1.02
C GLY A 456 -8.65 22.73 -0.48
N ALA A 457 -9.57 21.76 -0.44
CA ALA A 457 -10.78 21.83 0.35
C ALA A 457 -10.64 20.96 1.62
N MET A 458 -11.33 21.32 2.69
CA MET A 458 -11.21 20.64 3.98
C MET A 458 -12.57 20.39 4.63
N ILE A 459 -12.68 19.26 5.31
CA ILE A 459 -13.80 18.96 6.22
C ILE A 459 -13.23 18.68 7.61
N ILE A 460 -13.78 19.30 8.64
CA ILE A 460 -13.42 19.03 10.04
C ILE A 460 -14.62 18.42 10.75
N THR A 461 -14.44 17.30 11.45
CA THR A 461 -15.48 16.73 12.34
C THR A 461 -15.11 16.90 13.80
N SER A 462 -16.07 17.31 14.64
CA SER A 462 -15.83 17.51 16.08
C SER A 462 -17.08 17.29 16.93
N ARG A 463 -16.89 16.97 18.21
CA ARG A 463 -17.87 17.04 19.30
C ARG A 463 -17.88 18.39 20.01
N ILE A 464 -16.85 19.21 19.80
CA ILE A 464 -16.66 20.52 20.40
C ILE A 464 -17.30 21.56 19.49
N SER A 465 -18.31 22.28 20.00
CA SER A 465 -19.04 23.31 19.27
C SER A 465 -18.15 24.45 18.77
N GLU A 466 -17.10 24.76 19.53
CA GLU A 466 -16.15 25.83 19.30
C GLU A 466 -15.33 25.59 18.02
N CYS A 467 -15.18 24.33 17.58
CA CYS A 467 -14.52 24.00 16.32
C CYS A 467 -15.22 24.61 15.09
N ILE A 468 -16.49 25.03 15.21
CA ILE A 468 -17.20 25.76 14.16
C ILE A 468 -16.43 27.02 13.74
N GLN A 469 -15.64 27.63 14.63
CA GLN A 469 -14.86 28.83 14.33
C GLN A 469 -13.86 28.68 13.16
N TYR A 470 -13.45 27.44 12.83
CA TYR A 470 -12.50 27.17 11.73
C TYR A 470 -13.14 27.19 10.33
N ASN A 471 -14.47 27.32 10.23
CA ASN A 471 -15.15 27.26 8.94
C ASN A 471 -14.93 28.50 8.07
N THR A 472 -14.83 28.30 6.75
CA THR A 472 -14.77 29.40 5.76
C THR A 472 -15.92 29.35 4.76
N VAL A 473 -16.47 28.16 4.49
CA VAL A 473 -17.58 27.97 3.53
C VAL A 473 -18.88 27.48 4.16
N GLY A 474 -18.86 27.18 5.46
CA GLY A 474 -20.05 26.80 6.22
C GLY A 474 -19.76 25.81 7.35
N ALA A 475 -20.66 25.78 8.32
CA ALA A 475 -20.63 24.82 9.40
C ALA A 475 -22.04 24.33 9.73
N GLU A 476 -22.14 23.08 10.18
CA GLU A 476 -23.40 22.43 10.53
C GLU A 476 -23.26 21.64 11.82
N VAL A 477 -24.24 21.78 12.72
CA VAL A 477 -24.35 20.95 13.90
C VAL A 477 -25.28 19.79 13.57
N ILE A 478 -24.73 18.58 13.47
CA ILE A 478 -25.52 17.37 13.22
C ILE A 478 -26.30 17.02 14.49
N GLU A 479 -27.61 17.23 14.41
CA GLU A 479 -28.61 16.75 15.36
C GLU A 479 -28.99 15.29 15.11
N ALA A 480 -29.93 14.74 15.86
CA ALA A 480 -30.43 13.39 15.64
C ALA A 480 -31.06 13.24 14.23
N LEU A 481 -31.23 11.99 13.77
CA LEU A 481 -31.96 11.76 12.52
C LEU A 481 -33.44 12.11 12.69
N GLU A 482 -34.09 12.54 11.59
CA GLU A 482 -35.54 12.69 11.57
C GLU A 482 -36.22 11.34 11.83
N ASP A 483 -37.46 11.36 12.31
CA ASP A 483 -38.15 10.13 12.73
C ASP A 483 -38.27 9.11 11.60
N GLN A 484 -38.52 9.56 10.36
CA GLN A 484 -38.63 8.68 9.21
C GLN A 484 -37.29 8.01 8.86
N ASP A 485 -36.21 8.79 8.80
CA ASP A 485 -34.85 8.27 8.57
C ASP A 485 -34.38 7.35 9.71
N SER A 486 -34.78 7.66 10.94
CA SER A 486 -34.49 6.87 12.13
C SER A 486 -35.19 5.51 12.12
N GLN A 487 -36.45 5.46 11.69
CA GLN A 487 -37.18 4.21 11.49
C GLN A 487 -36.51 3.36 10.41
N GLU A 488 -36.16 3.98 9.26
CA GLU A 488 -35.47 3.28 8.18
C GLU A 488 -34.12 2.71 8.64
N LEU A 489 -33.31 3.48 9.37
CA LEU A 489 -32.05 3.00 9.94
C LEU A 489 -32.27 1.80 10.88
N LEU A 490 -33.24 1.89 11.78
CA LEU A 490 -33.58 0.81 12.72
C LEU A 490 -34.01 -0.46 11.97
N PHE A 491 -34.86 -0.33 10.95
CA PHE A 491 -35.35 -1.47 10.17
C PHE A 491 -34.26 -2.15 9.34
N LYS A 492 -33.39 -1.35 8.69
CA LYS A 492 -32.21 -1.86 7.99
C LYS A 492 -31.29 -2.62 8.95
N ALA A 493 -31.00 -2.05 10.12
CA ALA A 493 -30.17 -2.69 11.13
C ALA A 493 -30.83 -3.96 11.70
N ALA A 494 -32.15 -3.96 11.86
CA ALA A 494 -32.97 -5.12 12.25
C ALA A 494 -33.13 -6.18 11.16
N LYS A 495 -32.60 -5.94 9.95
CA LYS A 495 -32.72 -6.81 8.76
C LYS A 495 -34.19 -7.17 8.44
N LEU A 496 -35.11 -6.23 8.64
CA LEU A 496 -36.52 -6.44 8.31
C LEU A 496 -36.78 -6.22 6.82
N PRO A 497 -37.57 -7.07 6.15
CA PRO A 497 -37.94 -6.87 4.75
C PRO A 497 -38.63 -5.52 4.54
N GLN A 498 -38.25 -4.79 3.50
CA GLN A 498 -38.74 -3.43 3.22
C GLN A 498 -40.27 -3.36 3.11
N GLU A 499 -40.88 -4.40 2.56
CA GLU A 499 -42.33 -4.56 2.42
C GLU A 499 -43.08 -4.53 3.76
N SER A 500 -42.39 -4.88 4.85
CA SER A 500 -42.97 -4.98 6.20
C SER A 500 -42.79 -3.72 7.05
N TRP A 501 -42.05 -2.72 6.59
CA TRP A 501 -41.70 -1.54 7.40
C TRP A 501 -42.92 -0.76 7.88
N SER A 502 -43.94 -0.62 7.02
CA SER A 502 -45.20 0.07 7.37
C SER A 502 -45.95 -0.62 8.52
N LEU A 503 -45.83 -1.94 8.65
CA LEU A 503 -46.47 -2.72 9.73
C LEU A 503 -45.80 -2.49 11.08
N TYR A 504 -44.49 -2.18 11.08
CA TYR A 504 -43.69 -2.01 12.30
C TYR A 504 -43.48 -0.55 12.71
N ALA A 505 -43.98 0.41 11.93
CA ALA A 505 -43.78 1.84 12.17
C ALA A 505 -44.16 2.28 13.59
N SER A 506 -45.32 1.85 14.10
CA SER A 506 -45.77 2.22 15.46
C SER A 506 -44.86 1.67 16.57
N GLN A 507 -44.38 0.42 16.41
CA GLN A 507 -43.46 -0.21 17.35
C GLN A 507 -42.08 0.46 17.29
N ALA A 508 -41.64 0.88 16.10
CA ALA A 508 -40.38 1.61 15.92
C ALA A 508 -40.41 2.98 16.59
N THR A 509 -41.52 3.72 16.48
CA THR A 509 -41.69 5.02 17.16
C THR A 509 -41.49 4.92 18.68
N GLU A 510 -41.92 3.82 19.30
CA GLU A 510 -41.68 3.61 20.73
C GLU A 510 -40.19 3.47 21.06
N ILE A 511 -39.43 2.74 20.23
CA ILE A 511 -37.98 2.58 20.38
C ILE A 511 -37.25 3.90 20.14
N LEU A 512 -37.63 4.64 19.09
CA LEU A 512 -37.05 5.95 18.76
C LEU A 512 -37.20 6.93 19.93
N ARG A 513 -38.38 6.97 20.56
CA ARG A 513 -38.64 7.80 21.74
C ARG A 513 -37.74 7.46 22.92
N LEU A 514 -37.33 6.19 23.06
CA LEU A 514 -36.43 5.76 24.12
C LEU A 514 -34.96 6.07 23.83
N LEU A 515 -34.55 6.04 22.56
CA LEU A 515 -33.15 6.16 22.13
C LEU A 515 -32.78 7.54 21.58
N GLY A 516 -33.74 8.46 21.49
CA GLY A 516 -33.51 9.86 21.07
C GLY A 516 -33.01 9.99 19.64
N SER A 517 -33.43 9.08 18.74
CA SER A 517 -33.02 9.05 17.32
C SER A 517 -31.48 9.04 17.09
N HIS A 518 -30.72 8.56 18.09
CA HIS A 518 -29.27 8.50 18.07
C HIS A 518 -28.78 7.34 17.18
N THR A 519 -28.04 7.64 16.10
CA THR A 519 -27.75 6.67 15.04
C THR A 519 -27.03 5.40 15.52
N LEU A 520 -26.06 5.55 16.43
CA LEU A 520 -25.36 4.40 17.01
C LEU A 520 -26.29 3.53 17.88
N ALA A 521 -27.15 4.12 18.71
CA ALA A 521 -28.08 3.37 19.55
C ALA A 521 -29.13 2.64 18.72
N LEU A 522 -29.65 3.26 17.66
CA LEU A 522 -30.58 2.63 16.72
C LEU A 522 -29.95 1.45 15.98
N THR A 523 -28.70 1.60 15.52
CA THR A 523 -27.96 0.51 14.85
C THR A 523 -27.79 -0.68 15.77
N GLN A 524 -27.46 -0.44 17.05
CA GLN A 524 -27.29 -1.47 18.06
C GLN A 524 -28.62 -2.16 18.41
N ALA A 525 -29.68 -1.39 18.64
CA ALA A 525 -31.01 -1.91 18.89
C ALA A 525 -31.50 -2.78 17.72
N GLY A 526 -31.27 -2.33 16.49
CA GLY A 526 -31.57 -3.10 15.28
C GLY A 526 -30.77 -4.39 15.23
N ALA A 527 -29.45 -4.35 15.43
CA ALA A 527 -28.60 -5.55 15.45
C ALA A 527 -29.04 -6.58 16.50
N TYR A 528 -29.40 -6.11 17.70
CA TYR A 528 -29.96 -6.93 18.78
C TYR A 528 -31.26 -7.64 18.36
N ILE A 529 -32.16 -6.92 17.67
CA ILE A 529 -33.41 -7.46 17.15
C ILE A 529 -33.15 -8.44 15.99
N ALA A 530 -32.24 -8.11 15.06
CA ALA A 530 -31.91 -8.94 13.90
C ALA A 530 -31.40 -10.33 14.29
N ARG A 531 -30.72 -10.43 15.44
CA ARG A 531 -30.23 -11.68 16.01
C ARG A 531 -31.30 -12.50 16.74
N GLY A 532 -32.54 -12.00 16.80
CA GLY A 532 -33.67 -12.71 17.39
C GLY A 532 -33.68 -12.70 18.92
N HIS A 533 -32.88 -11.84 19.57
CA HIS A 533 -32.85 -11.75 21.04
C HIS A 533 -34.12 -11.15 21.64
N CYS A 534 -34.87 -10.40 20.83
CA CYS A 534 -36.25 -10.03 21.10
C CYS A 534 -36.95 -9.63 19.80
N LYS A 535 -38.28 -9.56 19.83
CA LYS A 535 -39.07 -8.90 18.79
C LYS A 535 -39.02 -7.38 18.95
N LEU A 536 -39.39 -6.65 17.89
CA LEU A 536 -39.34 -5.18 17.89
C LEU A 536 -40.17 -4.57 19.03
N HIS A 537 -41.41 -5.02 19.24
CA HIS A 537 -42.25 -4.58 20.39
C HIS A 537 -41.75 -5.00 21.78
N GLU A 538 -40.83 -5.95 21.89
CA GLU A 538 -40.29 -6.43 23.18
C GLU A 538 -39.05 -5.62 23.61
N TYR A 539 -38.38 -4.96 22.66
CA TYR A 539 -37.16 -4.21 22.88
C TYR A 539 -37.32 -3.09 23.93
N PRO A 540 -38.38 -2.26 23.92
CA PRO A 540 -38.60 -1.22 24.94
C PRO A 540 -38.51 -1.74 26.37
N LYS A 541 -39.08 -2.91 26.64
CA LYS A 541 -39.06 -3.53 27.98
C LYS A 541 -37.65 -4.01 28.35
N LYS A 542 -36.91 -4.61 27.41
CA LYS A 542 -35.52 -5.03 27.62
C LYS A 542 -34.62 -3.83 27.92
N TYR A 543 -34.75 -2.77 27.14
CA TYR A 543 -34.01 -1.52 27.33
C TYR A 543 -34.24 -0.92 28.72
N GLN A 544 -35.50 -0.77 29.15
CA GLN A 544 -35.84 -0.19 30.45
C GLN A 544 -35.26 -0.99 31.62
N GLN A 545 -35.21 -2.32 31.53
CA GLN A 545 -34.59 -3.17 32.55
C GLN A 545 -33.10 -2.87 32.69
N GLN A 546 -32.37 -2.74 31.58
CA GLN A 546 -30.93 -2.43 31.63
C GLN A 546 -30.67 -1.00 32.05
N ARG A 547 -31.47 -0.03 31.59
CA ARG A 547 -31.37 1.37 32.03
C ARG A 547 -31.54 1.48 33.54
N LYS A 548 -32.50 0.76 34.13
CA LYS A 548 -32.69 0.72 35.59
C LYS A 548 -31.46 0.15 36.31
N ARG A 549 -30.88 -0.95 35.82
CA ARG A 549 -29.64 -1.52 36.37
C ARG A 549 -28.47 -0.55 36.25
N LEU A 550 -28.32 0.13 35.12
CA LEU A 550 -27.26 1.13 34.92
C LEU A 550 -27.39 2.29 35.92
N LEU A 551 -28.61 2.78 36.16
CA LEU A 551 -28.90 3.81 37.16
C LEU A 551 -28.59 3.35 38.59
N GLU A 552 -28.91 2.10 38.93
CA GLU A 552 -28.70 1.52 40.27
C GLU A 552 -27.22 1.24 40.57
N PHE A 553 -26.49 0.65 39.63
CA PHE A 553 -25.13 0.15 39.86
C PHE A 553 -24.03 1.07 39.31
N ARG A 554 -24.34 1.96 38.36
CA ARG A 554 -23.37 2.88 37.72
C ARG A 554 -23.98 4.28 37.50
N PRO A 555 -24.43 4.97 38.56
CA PRO A 555 -25.19 6.21 38.45
C PRO A 555 -24.46 7.33 37.69
N LYS A 556 -23.12 7.43 37.84
CA LYS A 556 -22.31 8.42 37.10
C LYS A 556 -22.38 8.24 35.58
N GLN A 557 -22.41 7.00 35.10
CA GLN A 557 -22.50 6.68 33.66
C GLN A 557 -23.93 6.89 33.15
N ALA A 558 -24.92 6.48 33.94
CA ALA A 558 -26.33 6.67 33.61
C ALA A 558 -26.76 8.15 33.56
N GLN A 559 -26.08 9.02 34.33
CA GLN A 559 -26.30 10.48 34.34
C GLN A 559 -25.52 11.22 33.24
N SER A 560 -24.63 10.54 32.50
CA SER A 560 -23.93 11.15 31.38
C SER A 560 -24.90 11.45 30.22
N THR A 561 -24.51 12.37 29.34
CA THR A 561 -25.23 12.66 28.08
C THR A 561 -25.40 11.41 27.19
N TYR A 562 -24.63 10.35 27.44
CA TYR A 562 -24.66 9.09 26.70
C TYR A 562 -25.32 7.93 27.45
N GLY A 563 -25.94 8.17 28.62
CA GLY A 563 -26.53 7.12 29.46
C GLY A 563 -27.57 6.25 28.73
N ASP A 564 -28.34 6.85 27.82
CA ASP A 564 -29.31 6.14 26.98
C ASP A 564 -28.65 5.24 25.90
N VAL A 565 -27.48 5.63 25.41
CA VAL A 565 -26.69 4.81 24.48
C VAL A 565 -26.03 3.63 25.21
N TYR A 566 -25.50 3.87 26.42
CA TYR A 566 -24.88 2.83 27.24
C TYR A 566 -25.85 1.71 27.62
N ALA A 567 -27.11 2.06 27.93
CA ALA A 567 -28.14 1.06 28.24
C ALA A 567 -28.40 0.09 27.06
N THR A 568 -28.22 0.56 25.83
CA THR A 568 -28.34 -0.29 24.63
C THR A 568 -27.17 -1.28 24.51
N PHE A 569 -25.94 -0.83 24.74
CA PHE A 569 -24.78 -1.72 24.73
C PHE A 569 -24.83 -2.76 25.86
N GLU A 570 -25.28 -2.36 27.06
CA GLU A 570 -25.48 -3.30 28.18
C GLU A 570 -26.50 -4.39 27.85
N ALA A 571 -27.56 -4.08 27.09
CA ALA A 571 -28.50 -5.11 26.63
C ALA A 571 -27.79 -6.17 25.76
N SER A 572 -26.98 -5.75 24.79
CA SER A 572 -26.20 -6.66 23.94
C SER A 572 -25.23 -7.51 24.76
N ALA A 573 -24.52 -6.94 25.72
CA ALA A 573 -23.59 -7.69 26.54
C ALA A 573 -24.25 -8.61 27.59
N ASP A 574 -25.42 -8.24 28.12
CA ASP A 574 -26.18 -9.11 29.03
C ASP A 574 -26.63 -10.38 28.31
N VAL A 575 -26.94 -10.31 26.99
CA VAL A 575 -27.21 -11.50 26.17
C VAL A 575 -26.00 -12.42 26.08
N LEU A 576 -24.80 -11.88 25.85
CA LEU A 576 -23.56 -12.68 25.84
C LEU A 576 -23.37 -13.37 27.19
N LYS A 577 -23.57 -12.63 28.29
CA LYS A 577 -23.45 -13.16 29.64
C LYS A 577 -24.48 -14.25 29.96
N GLN A 578 -25.70 -14.10 29.46
CA GLN A 578 -26.80 -15.05 29.68
C GLN A 578 -26.73 -16.29 28.79
N SER A 579 -26.15 -16.17 27.59
CA SER A 579 -25.99 -17.29 26.65
C SER A 579 -25.21 -18.45 27.27
N LYS A 580 -24.22 -18.14 28.14
CA LYS A 580 -23.31 -19.13 28.76
C LYS A 580 -22.62 -20.07 27.76
N SER A 581 -22.60 -19.72 26.47
CA SER A 581 -21.87 -20.44 25.45
C SER A 581 -20.39 -20.08 25.50
N GLU A 582 -19.54 -20.98 25.00
CA GLU A 582 -18.10 -20.77 24.92
C GLU A 582 -17.77 -19.52 24.08
N ALA A 583 -18.34 -19.42 22.88
CA ALA A 583 -18.19 -18.25 22.01
C ALA A 583 -18.60 -16.93 22.68
N ALA A 584 -19.66 -16.93 23.51
CA ALA A 584 -20.08 -15.73 24.24
C ALA A 584 -19.13 -15.37 25.39
N SER A 585 -18.53 -16.37 26.05
CA SER A 585 -17.47 -16.13 27.04
C SER A 585 -16.23 -15.54 26.38
N ASP A 586 -15.83 -16.11 25.25
CA ASP A 586 -14.67 -15.66 24.46
C ASP A 586 -14.88 -14.25 23.92
N ALA A 587 -16.08 -13.94 23.43
CA ALA A 587 -16.48 -12.60 23.00
C ALA A 587 -16.37 -11.56 24.13
N LEU A 588 -16.79 -11.91 25.36
CA LEU A 588 -16.68 -11.00 26.51
C LEU A 588 -15.22 -10.77 26.93
N GLN A 589 -14.37 -11.80 26.85
CA GLN A 589 -12.92 -11.67 27.12
C GLN A 589 -12.23 -10.83 26.06
N LEU A 590 -12.54 -11.06 24.78
CA LEU A 590 -12.03 -10.27 23.66
C LEU A 590 -12.46 -8.79 23.78
N LEU A 591 -13.72 -8.52 24.15
CA LEU A 591 -14.21 -7.17 24.41
C LEU A 591 -13.43 -6.48 25.55
N GLY A 592 -13.08 -7.22 26.60
CA GLY A 592 -12.23 -6.74 27.70
C GLY A 592 -10.84 -6.33 27.20
N ILE A 593 -10.20 -7.17 26.38
CA ILE A 593 -8.88 -6.87 25.80
C ILE A 593 -8.93 -5.64 24.89
N LEU A 594 -9.89 -5.57 23.97
CA LEU A 594 -10.05 -4.44 23.06
C LEU A 594 -10.25 -3.10 23.81
N SER A 595 -10.92 -3.13 24.97
CA SER A 595 -11.13 -1.93 25.80
C SER A 595 -9.86 -1.36 26.44
N MET A 596 -8.79 -2.16 26.54
CA MET A 596 -7.49 -1.74 27.09
C MET A 596 -6.51 -1.25 26.01
N LEU A 597 -6.84 -1.45 24.73
CA LEU A 597 -6.05 -1.02 23.58
C LEU A 597 -6.65 0.24 22.95
N ASP A 598 -6.01 0.80 21.92
CA ASP A 598 -6.62 1.89 21.14
C ASP A 598 -7.85 1.41 20.34
N SER A 599 -8.81 2.32 20.09
CA SER A 599 -10.05 2.02 19.35
C SER A 599 -9.86 1.74 17.84
N SER A 600 -8.67 2.00 17.31
CA SER A 600 -8.29 1.74 15.91
C SER A 600 -8.20 0.24 15.58
N VAL A 601 -7.77 -0.10 14.36
CA VAL A 601 -7.82 -1.47 13.84
C VAL A 601 -6.68 -2.34 14.41
N LEU A 602 -7.04 -3.32 15.22
CA LEU A 602 -6.16 -4.37 15.75
C LEU A 602 -6.09 -5.57 14.78
N PRO A 603 -4.90 -5.95 14.29
CA PRO A 603 -4.72 -7.19 13.53
C PRO A 603 -4.91 -8.42 14.44
N LEU A 604 -5.84 -9.32 14.11
CA LEU A 604 -6.15 -10.48 14.95
C LEU A 604 -5.07 -11.58 14.91
N GLN A 605 -4.15 -11.52 13.94
CA GLN A 605 -2.97 -12.41 13.91
C GLN A 605 -2.11 -12.27 15.18
N ILE A 606 -2.22 -11.16 15.92
CA ILE A 606 -1.53 -10.99 17.20
C ILE A 606 -1.80 -12.15 18.18
N PHE A 607 -3.03 -12.69 18.20
CA PHE A 607 -3.40 -13.78 19.10
C PHE A 607 -2.77 -15.12 18.72
N GLN A 608 -2.59 -15.38 17.42
CA GLN A 608 -1.85 -16.55 16.96
C GLN A 608 -0.37 -16.43 17.36
N ASN A 609 0.23 -15.25 17.18
CA ASN A 609 1.60 -15.01 17.61
C ASN A 609 1.74 -15.10 19.14
N THR A 610 0.73 -14.68 19.90
CA THR A 610 0.67 -14.90 21.35
C THR A 610 0.71 -16.39 21.67
N TRP A 611 -0.08 -17.22 20.96
CA TRP A 611 -0.06 -18.67 21.12
C TRP A 611 1.32 -19.27 20.80
N ASP A 612 1.97 -18.86 19.70
CA ASP A 612 3.34 -19.27 19.39
C ASP A 612 4.30 -18.93 20.55
N GLY A 613 4.21 -17.72 21.10
CA GLY A 613 5.01 -17.28 22.25
C GLY A 613 4.74 -18.07 23.54
N CYS A 614 3.49 -18.52 23.76
CA CYS A 614 3.17 -19.39 24.90
C CYS A 614 3.97 -20.69 24.84
N ARG A 615 4.10 -21.28 23.65
CA ARG A 615 4.81 -22.54 23.46
C ARG A 615 6.29 -22.41 23.79
N GLU A 616 6.92 -21.30 23.42
CA GLU A 616 8.31 -21.02 23.79
C GLU A 616 8.49 -20.96 25.32
N VAL A 617 7.56 -20.34 26.03
CA VAL A 617 7.56 -20.27 27.49
C VAL A 617 7.34 -21.66 28.12
N LEU A 618 6.39 -22.43 27.60
CA LEU A 618 6.07 -23.78 28.10
C LEU A 618 7.20 -24.78 27.81
N HIS A 619 7.84 -24.71 26.64
CA HIS A 619 8.98 -25.57 26.28
C HIS A 619 10.20 -25.31 27.16
N THR A 620 10.40 -24.07 27.60
CA THR A 620 11.55 -23.70 28.43
C THR A 620 11.33 -23.89 29.94
N ASN A 621 10.12 -24.28 30.38
CA ASN A 621 9.75 -24.50 31.79
C ASN A 621 10.13 -23.32 32.73
N ARG A 622 9.97 -22.08 32.27
CA ARG A 622 10.29 -20.89 33.09
C ARG A 622 9.29 -20.73 34.23
N THR A 623 9.75 -20.91 35.47
CA THR A 623 8.98 -20.75 36.71
C THR A 623 9.12 -19.33 37.28
N GLU A 624 8.36 -18.99 38.33
CA GLU A 624 8.37 -17.66 38.98
C GLU A 624 9.74 -17.22 39.56
N GLU A 625 10.72 -18.13 39.63
CA GLU A 625 12.11 -17.82 40.04
C GLU A 625 13.01 -17.34 38.88
N SER A 626 12.44 -17.15 37.68
CA SER A 626 13.16 -16.60 36.53
C SER A 626 13.50 -15.11 36.69
N ASP A 627 14.43 -14.61 35.87
CA ASP A 627 14.79 -13.19 35.82
C ASP A 627 13.58 -12.26 35.66
N ILE A 628 13.72 -11.01 36.10
CA ILE A 628 12.62 -10.04 36.22
C ILE A 628 11.98 -9.62 34.88
N ASP A 629 12.61 -9.97 33.76
CA ASP A 629 12.17 -9.72 32.40
C ASP A 629 11.61 -10.98 31.72
N ALA A 630 11.67 -12.14 32.37
CA ALA A 630 11.23 -13.38 31.78
C ALA A 630 9.71 -13.52 31.81
N MET A 631 9.14 -13.81 30.64
CA MET A 631 7.78 -14.34 30.53
C MET A 631 7.74 -15.78 31.08
N THR A 632 6.75 -16.06 31.93
CA THR A 632 6.60 -17.32 32.68
C THR A 632 5.23 -17.96 32.47
N THR A 633 5.07 -19.19 32.96
CA THR A 633 3.76 -19.88 32.98
C THR A 633 2.68 -19.09 33.73
N SER A 634 3.07 -18.25 34.70
CA SER A 634 2.16 -17.34 35.40
C SER A 634 1.54 -16.31 34.44
N HIS A 635 2.28 -15.85 33.42
CA HIS A 635 1.76 -14.95 32.38
C HIS A 635 0.83 -15.67 31.41
N VAL A 636 1.19 -16.90 31.01
CA VAL A 636 0.37 -17.74 30.14
C VAL A 636 -1.00 -18.00 30.77
N SER A 637 -1.08 -18.18 32.09
CA SER A 637 -2.35 -18.38 32.81
C SER A 637 -3.27 -17.15 32.87
N GLN A 638 -2.77 -15.94 32.52
CA GLN A 638 -3.58 -14.72 32.44
C GLN A 638 -4.24 -14.49 31.08
N LEU A 639 -3.92 -15.32 30.09
CA LEU A 639 -4.43 -15.16 28.73
C LEU A 639 -5.92 -15.49 28.64
N PRO A 640 -6.62 -14.92 27.64
CA PRO A 640 -8.01 -15.26 27.42
C PRO A 640 -8.16 -16.75 27.06
N ALA A 641 -9.28 -17.35 27.47
CA ALA A 641 -9.53 -18.78 27.35
C ALA A 641 -9.52 -19.33 25.91
N PHE A 642 -9.72 -18.47 24.90
CA PHE A 642 -9.63 -18.84 23.49
C PHE A 642 -8.19 -18.99 22.98
N VAL A 643 -7.19 -18.57 23.75
CA VAL A 643 -5.78 -18.85 23.47
C VAL A 643 -5.38 -20.10 24.27
N ILE A 644 -5.60 -21.27 23.69
CA ILE A 644 -5.32 -22.56 24.35
C ILE A 644 -3.82 -22.85 24.25
N ALA A 645 -3.06 -22.38 25.24
CA ALA A 645 -1.59 -22.44 25.24
C ALA A 645 -1.02 -23.85 25.12
N ASP A 646 -1.67 -24.85 25.73
CA ASP A 646 -1.21 -26.26 25.74
C ASP A 646 -1.68 -27.07 24.51
N SER A 647 -2.38 -26.45 23.56
CA SER A 647 -2.82 -27.11 22.32
C SER A 647 -1.65 -27.34 21.37
N ASP A 648 -1.69 -28.44 20.61
CA ASP A 648 -0.71 -28.73 19.55
C ASP A 648 -0.84 -27.76 18.35
N GLU A 649 -2.05 -27.24 18.12
CA GLU A 649 -2.38 -26.34 17.00
C GLU A 649 -3.19 -25.11 17.44
N TRP A 650 -3.03 -23.99 16.72
CA TRP A 650 -3.80 -22.77 16.92
C TRP A 650 -5.26 -22.94 16.51
N ASP A 651 -6.17 -22.80 17.47
CA ASP A 651 -7.62 -22.83 17.23
C ASP A 651 -8.15 -21.47 16.77
N SER A 652 -8.08 -21.23 15.47
CA SER A 652 -8.65 -20.02 14.85
C SER A 652 -10.18 -19.94 14.93
N TYR A 653 -10.89 -21.06 15.17
CA TYR A 653 -12.35 -21.11 15.17
C TYR A 653 -12.94 -20.35 16.36
N ARG A 654 -12.38 -20.53 17.56
CA ARG A 654 -12.88 -19.83 18.77
C ARG A 654 -12.79 -18.32 18.67
N LEU A 655 -11.64 -17.81 18.20
CA LEU A 655 -11.48 -16.37 17.96
C LEU A 655 -12.43 -15.87 16.88
N THR A 656 -12.64 -16.66 15.82
CA THR A 656 -13.58 -16.33 14.73
C THR A 656 -15.02 -16.23 15.23
N GLU A 657 -15.49 -17.20 16.02
CA GLU A 657 -16.84 -17.18 16.59
C GLU A 657 -17.04 -16.00 17.56
N ALA A 658 -16.03 -15.73 18.41
CA ALA A 658 -16.05 -14.60 19.32
C ALA A 658 -16.12 -13.26 18.57
N ARG A 659 -15.31 -13.11 17.52
CA ARG A 659 -15.29 -11.95 16.61
C ARG A 659 -16.65 -11.76 15.95
N ASP A 660 -17.17 -12.81 15.31
CA ASP A 660 -18.42 -12.77 14.56
C ASP A 660 -19.60 -12.44 15.47
N LEU A 661 -19.59 -12.94 16.70
CA LEU A 661 -20.62 -12.64 17.69
C LEU A 661 -20.60 -11.16 18.11
N LEU A 662 -19.42 -10.59 18.42
CA LEU A 662 -19.29 -9.17 18.72
C LEU A 662 -19.67 -8.27 17.53
N ALA A 663 -19.21 -8.61 16.32
CA ALA A 663 -19.49 -7.86 15.10
C ALA A 663 -20.99 -7.86 14.81
N SER A 664 -21.65 -8.98 15.06
CA SER A 664 -23.07 -9.12 14.81
C SER A 664 -23.98 -8.36 15.75
N LEU A 665 -23.50 -8.06 16.96
CA LEU A 665 -24.14 -7.13 17.89
C LEU A 665 -23.72 -5.68 17.61
N SER A 666 -22.98 -5.43 16.52
CA SER A 666 -22.40 -4.14 16.15
C SER A 666 -21.46 -3.55 17.20
N LEU A 667 -20.91 -4.35 18.12
CA LEU A 667 -20.00 -3.87 19.17
C LEU A 667 -18.58 -3.61 18.64
N VAL A 668 -18.21 -4.29 17.55
CA VAL A 668 -16.95 -4.12 16.83
C VAL A 668 -17.21 -3.98 15.33
N THR A 669 -16.22 -3.47 14.60
CA THR A 669 -16.21 -3.41 13.13
C THR A 669 -15.10 -4.30 12.61
N GLU A 670 -15.41 -5.14 11.62
CA GLU A 670 -14.46 -6.05 10.98
C GLU A 670 -13.78 -5.39 9.78
N HIS A 671 -12.52 -5.75 9.58
CA HIS A 671 -11.67 -5.27 8.48
C HIS A 671 -10.93 -6.44 7.85
N ASP A 672 -10.71 -6.35 6.53
CA ASP A 672 -9.80 -7.24 5.79
C ASP A 672 -8.47 -6.51 5.56
N LEU A 673 -7.41 -7.04 6.16
CA LEU A 673 -6.04 -6.51 6.12
C LEU A 673 -5.21 -7.39 5.18
N ASP A 674 -5.52 -7.32 3.89
CA ASP A 674 -4.83 -8.07 2.82
C ASP A 674 -4.84 -9.60 3.05
N GLY A 675 -6.00 -10.15 3.42
CA GLY A 675 -6.17 -11.58 3.71
C GLY A 675 -6.01 -11.94 5.19
N SER A 676 -5.78 -10.96 6.07
CA SER A 676 -5.77 -11.15 7.52
C SER A 676 -6.91 -10.38 8.22
N PRO A 677 -7.64 -10.96 9.18
CA PRO A 677 -8.76 -10.28 9.81
C PRO A 677 -8.29 -9.23 10.83
N GLY A 678 -8.96 -8.08 10.86
CA GLY A 678 -8.77 -7.02 11.84
C GLY A 678 -10.07 -6.58 12.50
N LEU A 679 -9.96 -5.99 13.71
CA LEU A 679 -11.10 -5.46 14.46
C LEU A 679 -10.84 -4.02 14.91
N SER A 680 -11.85 -3.16 14.84
CA SER A 680 -11.85 -1.85 15.50
C SER A 680 -13.12 -1.64 16.32
N MET A 681 -13.12 -0.64 17.18
CA MET A 681 -14.29 -0.24 17.96
C MET A 681 -14.67 1.20 17.67
N HIS A 682 -15.97 1.50 17.69
CA HIS A 682 -16.39 2.90 17.74
C HIS A 682 -15.95 3.51 19.08
N PRO A 683 -15.40 4.75 19.13
CA PRO A 683 -14.87 5.34 20.38
C PRO A 683 -15.84 5.32 21.56
N LEU A 684 -17.14 5.55 21.31
CA LEU A 684 -18.17 5.48 22.36
C LEU A 684 -18.40 4.04 22.88
N THR A 685 -18.35 3.04 22.00
CA THR A 685 -18.46 1.62 22.40
C THR A 685 -17.19 1.17 23.12
N HIS A 686 -16.02 1.65 22.68
CA HIS A 686 -14.74 1.42 23.35
C HIS A 686 -14.73 1.99 24.77
N ALA A 687 -15.12 3.25 24.94
CA ALA A 687 -15.25 3.90 26.24
C ALA A 687 -16.23 3.14 27.14
N TRP A 688 -17.42 2.79 26.64
CA TRP A 688 -18.38 1.96 27.37
C TRP A 688 -17.80 0.59 27.79
N ALA A 689 -17.07 -0.09 26.91
CA ALA A 689 -16.49 -1.41 27.19
C ALA A 689 -15.44 -1.37 28.31
N LYS A 690 -14.71 -0.26 28.45
CA LYS A 690 -13.82 0.00 29.60
C LYS A 690 -14.64 0.37 30.84
N ASP A 691 -15.54 1.33 30.68
CA ASP A 691 -16.39 1.90 31.72
C ASP A 691 -17.28 0.87 32.41
N ARG A 692 -17.72 -0.19 31.72
CA ARG A 692 -18.57 -1.25 32.29
C ARG A 692 -17.83 -2.25 33.16
N GLN A 693 -16.51 -2.21 33.19
CA GLN A 693 -15.69 -3.03 34.09
C GLN A 693 -15.57 -2.31 35.43
N ASP A 694 -15.51 -3.05 36.53
CA ASP A 694 -15.08 -2.49 37.82
C ASP A 694 -13.54 -2.44 37.84
N SER A 695 -12.95 -1.78 38.84
CA SER A 695 -11.50 -1.60 38.94
C SER A 695 -10.75 -2.94 38.93
N GLU A 696 -11.27 -3.97 39.60
CA GLU A 696 -10.69 -5.32 39.62
C GLU A 696 -10.67 -5.95 38.22
N LYS A 697 -11.80 -5.93 37.50
CA LYS A 697 -11.87 -6.46 36.14
C LYS A 697 -11.03 -5.68 35.15
N GLN A 698 -10.95 -4.35 35.28
CA GLN A 698 -10.04 -3.56 34.47
C GLN A 698 -8.59 -3.97 34.70
N GLY A 699 -8.23 -4.27 35.96
CA GLY A 699 -6.92 -4.82 36.30
C GLY A 699 -6.64 -6.14 35.57
N MET A 700 -7.55 -7.11 35.69
CA MET A 700 -7.43 -8.40 35.02
C MET A 700 -7.36 -8.27 33.48
N ALA A 701 -8.19 -7.41 32.89
CA ALA A 701 -8.20 -7.14 31.46
C ALA A 701 -6.89 -6.49 31.00
N TRP A 702 -6.33 -5.58 31.80
CA TRP A 702 -5.05 -4.95 31.51
C TRP A 702 -3.90 -5.96 31.54
N ILE A 703 -3.84 -6.83 32.56
CA ILE A 703 -2.83 -7.91 32.63
C ILE A 703 -2.96 -8.84 31.42
N ALA A 704 -4.16 -9.34 31.13
CA ALA A 704 -4.41 -10.23 29.99
C ALA A 704 -3.97 -9.58 28.66
N THR A 705 -4.30 -8.29 28.48
CA THR A 705 -3.89 -7.51 27.30
C THR A 705 -2.38 -7.38 27.22
N GLY A 706 -1.72 -7.10 28.34
CA GLY A 706 -0.28 -7.02 28.44
C GLY A 706 0.41 -8.34 28.09
N CYS A 707 -0.11 -9.47 28.58
CA CYS A 707 0.38 -10.79 28.23
C CYS A 707 0.21 -11.08 26.72
N VAL A 708 -0.91 -10.68 26.11
CA VAL A 708 -1.12 -10.81 24.65
C VAL A 708 -0.04 -10.03 23.89
N LEU A 709 0.17 -8.76 24.23
CA LEU A 709 1.19 -7.92 23.59
C LEU A 709 2.59 -8.51 23.78
N ALA A 710 2.97 -8.83 25.02
CA ALA A 710 4.31 -9.31 25.37
C ALA A 710 4.62 -10.68 24.72
N LEU A 711 3.75 -11.68 24.88
CA LEU A 711 4.00 -13.02 24.32
C LEU A 711 3.98 -13.02 22.79
N SER A 712 3.20 -12.14 22.15
CA SER A 712 3.20 -12.04 20.68
C SER A 712 4.55 -11.59 20.08
N ARG A 713 5.44 -11.00 20.90
CA ARG A 713 6.74 -10.49 20.44
C ARG A 713 7.78 -11.56 20.18
N PHE A 714 7.60 -12.78 20.70
CA PHE A 714 8.48 -13.91 20.36
C PHE A 714 8.57 -14.10 18.84
N ASN A 715 7.51 -13.77 18.10
CA ASN A 715 7.51 -13.66 16.66
C ASN A 715 7.50 -12.19 16.20
N THR A 716 8.68 -11.67 15.83
CA THR A 716 8.86 -10.27 15.42
C THR A 716 8.30 -9.92 14.03
N HIS A 717 7.83 -10.90 13.24
CA HIS A 717 7.38 -10.66 11.87
C HIS A 717 6.16 -9.73 11.80
N ILE A 718 5.13 -9.98 12.62
CA ILE A 718 3.92 -9.13 12.65
C ILE A 718 4.25 -7.71 13.13
N TRP A 719 5.15 -7.61 14.11
CA TRP A 719 5.58 -6.34 14.68
C TRP A 719 6.30 -5.45 13.67
N ARG A 720 7.02 -6.05 12.71
CA ARG A 720 7.66 -5.32 11.58
C ARG A 720 6.70 -5.02 10.44
N THR A 721 5.81 -5.94 10.10
CA THR A 721 4.92 -5.80 8.93
C THR A 721 3.67 -4.98 9.21
N GLN A 722 3.20 -4.97 10.46
CA GLN A 722 1.98 -4.30 10.91
C GLN A 722 2.27 -3.17 11.92
N GLU A 723 3.50 -2.69 11.99
CA GLU A 723 3.97 -1.64 12.92
C GLU A 723 2.97 -0.49 13.05
N ARG A 724 2.55 0.08 11.91
CA ARG A 724 1.61 1.22 11.86
C ARG A 724 0.27 0.96 12.55
N ARG A 725 -0.20 -0.29 12.56
CA ARG A 725 -1.46 -0.68 13.17
C ARG A 725 -1.28 -1.04 14.65
N LEU A 726 -0.15 -1.66 15.01
CA LEU A 726 0.14 -2.06 16.39
C LEU A 726 0.58 -0.90 17.28
N LEU A 727 1.26 0.11 16.72
CA LEU A 727 1.81 1.23 17.47
C LEU A 727 0.78 1.99 18.33
N PRO A 728 -0.40 2.42 17.81
CA PRO A 728 -1.41 3.10 18.63
C PRO A 728 -1.89 2.28 19.83
N HIS A 729 -1.98 0.96 19.66
CA HIS A 729 -2.39 0.03 20.70
C HIS A 729 -1.36 -0.06 21.83
N VAL A 730 -0.07 -0.19 21.49
CA VAL A 730 1.01 -0.18 22.49
C VAL A 730 1.07 1.16 23.21
N GLN A 731 1.05 2.29 22.48
CA GLN A 731 1.06 3.62 23.08
C GLN A 731 -0.08 3.84 24.07
N THR A 732 -1.29 3.37 23.74
CA THR A 732 -2.45 3.46 24.62
C THR A 732 -2.34 2.55 25.83
N PHE A 733 -1.80 1.35 25.65
CA PHE A 733 -1.60 0.39 26.73
C PHE A 733 -0.58 0.90 27.77
N VAL A 734 0.53 1.48 27.31
CA VAL A 734 1.63 1.95 28.17
C VAL A 734 1.43 3.34 28.77
N ASP A 735 0.38 4.08 28.40
CA ASP A 735 0.09 5.39 29.02
C ASP A 735 -0.42 5.22 30.46
N ILE A 736 0.52 5.13 31.39
CA ILE A 736 0.28 4.86 32.81
C ILE A 736 -0.55 5.96 33.48
N ARG A 737 -0.53 7.20 32.98
CA ARG A 737 -1.32 8.31 33.57
C ARG A 737 -2.81 8.10 33.39
N ILE A 738 -3.22 7.50 32.27
CA ILE A 738 -4.60 7.08 31.99
C ILE A 738 -4.97 5.86 32.85
N ASN A 739 -3.97 5.07 33.27
CA ASN A 739 -4.15 3.80 33.97
C ASN A 739 -3.70 3.84 35.45
N ARG A 740 -3.54 5.02 36.07
CA ARG A 740 -3.00 5.17 37.43
C ARG A 740 -3.83 4.53 38.55
N GLU A 741 -5.14 4.40 38.37
CA GLU A 741 -5.98 3.62 39.29
C GLU A 741 -5.90 2.12 39.02
N VAL A 742 -5.50 1.75 37.80
CA VAL A 742 -5.23 0.38 37.41
C VAL A 742 -3.87 0.02 38.01
N SER A 743 -2.82 0.85 37.90
CA SER A 743 -1.40 0.59 38.27
C SER A 743 -1.10 0.12 39.70
N SER A 744 -2.08 0.03 40.60
CA SER A 744 -2.03 -0.84 41.79
C SER A 744 -2.06 -2.35 41.47
N LEU A 745 -1.64 -2.75 40.27
CA LEU A 745 -2.35 -3.68 39.38
C LEU A 745 -1.99 -5.15 39.51
N GLY A 746 -0.93 -5.51 40.23
CA GLY A 746 -0.53 -6.90 40.30
C GLY A 746 0.82 -7.09 40.96
N SER A 747 1.23 -8.34 41.09
CA SER A 747 2.56 -8.65 41.58
C SER A 747 3.61 -8.10 40.59
N LYS A 748 4.67 -7.45 41.10
CA LYS A 748 5.79 -6.95 40.30
C LYS A 748 6.32 -7.97 39.27
N PRO A 749 6.41 -9.28 39.58
CA PRO A 749 6.83 -10.31 38.63
C PRO A 749 5.93 -10.51 37.42
N ILE A 750 4.68 -10.03 37.43
CA ILE A 750 3.78 -10.07 36.26
C ILE A 750 3.87 -8.77 35.46
N VAL A 751 3.86 -7.63 36.14
CA VAL A 751 3.73 -6.34 35.47
C VAL A 751 5.02 -5.91 34.78
N ILE A 752 6.18 -6.19 35.38
CA ILE A 752 7.47 -5.69 34.87
C ILE A 752 7.85 -6.37 33.54
N PRO A 753 7.80 -7.70 33.38
CA PRO A 753 8.06 -8.33 32.08
C PRO A 753 7.18 -7.78 30.96
N ILE A 754 5.88 -7.59 31.23
CA ILE A 754 4.92 -7.02 30.26
C ILE A 754 5.38 -5.63 29.80
N LEU A 755 5.70 -4.74 30.75
CA LEU A 755 6.11 -3.38 30.43
C LEU A 755 7.47 -3.32 29.74
N LEU A 756 8.41 -4.20 30.12
CA LEU A 756 9.71 -4.33 29.46
C LEU A 756 9.56 -4.76 28.01
N GLU A 757 8.74 -5.78 27.74
CA GLU A 757 8.45 -6.22 26.37
C GLU A 757 7.77 -5.13 25.53
N CYS A 758 6.84 -4.37 26.11
CA CYS A 758 6.28 -3.19 25.45
C CYS A 758 7.35 -2.11 25.21
N GLY A 759 8.28 -1.92 26.14
CA GLY A 759 9.40 -1.00 25.99
C GLY A 759 10.35 -1.40 24.86
N TRP A 760 10.68 -2.68 24.74
CA TRP A 760 11.44 -3.22 23.60
C TRP A 760 10.68 -3.01 22.29
N ALA A 761 9.35 -3.14 22.29
CA ALA A 761 8.54 -2.82 21.11
C ALA A 761 8.65 -1.36 20.69
N LEU A 762 8.53 -0.43 21.64
CA LEU A 762 8.70 1.00 21.36
C LEU A 762 10.10 1.31 20.83
N GLN A 763 11.13 0.64 21.35
CA GLN A 763 12.51 0.78 20.86
C GLN A 763 12.64 0.31 19.39
N ASP A 764 12.08 -0.86 19.08
CA ASP A 764 12.11 -1.43 17.72
C ASP A 764 11.39 -0.52 16.72
N MET A 765 10.27 0.09 17.14
CA MET A 765 9.47 1.05 16.38
C MET A 765 10.02 2.49 16.40
N ARG A 766 11.22 2.71 16.98
CA ARG A 766 11.88 4.01 17.08
C ARG A 766 11.03 5.10 17.75
N GLN A 767 10.24 4.70 18.75
CA GLN A 767 9.44 5.60 19.57
C GLN A 767 10.20 6.02 20.83
N ASP A 768 11.36 6.64 20.64
CA ASP A 768 12.32 6.91 21.72
C ASP A 768 11.74 7.82 22.83
N SER A 769 10.89 8.78 22.44
CA SER A 769 10.22 9.67 23.40
C SER A 769 9.17 8.94 24.25
N ASP A 770 8.43 8.01 23.68
CA ASP A 770 7.43 7.21 24.40
C ASP A 770 8.11 6.22 25.33
N LEU A 771 9.17 5.56 24.85
CA LEU A 771 10.01 4.68 25.64
C LEU A 771 10.62 5.42 26.84
N GLY A 772 11.19 6.61 26.63
CA GLY A 772 11.73 7.43 27.72
C GLY A 772 10.68 7.79 28.78
N ARG A 773 9.45 8.09 28.36
CA ARG A 773 8.33 8.35 29.29
C ARG A 773 7.94 7.09 30.08
N LEU A 774 7.76 5.97 29.40
CA LEU A 774 7.44 4.69 30.03
C LEU A 774 8.47 4.29 31.08
N LEU A 775 9.77 4.36 30.74
CA LEU A 775 10.84 4.00 31.67
C LEU A 775 10.84 4.89 32.91
N ASN A 776 10.66 6.20 32.75
CA ASN A 776 10.53 7.12 33.88
C ASN A 776 9.37 6.74 34.78
N ASP A 777 8.20 6.43 34.20
CA ASP A 777 7.02 6.02 34.96
C ASP A 777 7.27 4.69 35.71
N ILE A 778 7.94 3.70 35.09
CA ILE A 778 8.34 2.44 35.74
C ILE A 778 9.27 2.72 36.94
N PHE A 779 10.30 3.56 36.78
CA PHE A 779 11.23 3.89 37.87
C PHE A 779 10.51 4.59 39.04
N VAL A 780 9.58 5.49 38.75
CA VAL A 780 8.75 6.17 39.76
C VAL A 780 7.91 5.16 40.54
N GLU A 781 7.22 4.24 39.86
CA GLU A 781 6.40 3.20 40.51
C GLU A 781 7.23 2.21 41.33
N LEU A 782 8.46 1.92 40.90
CA LEU A 782 9.40 1.11 41.67
C LEU A 782 10.01 1.85 42.86
N GLY A 783 9.83 3.17 42.97
CA GLY A 783 10.49 4.01 43.97
C GLY A 783 12.01 4.02 43.83
N LYS A 784 12.51 3.89 42.60
CA LYS A 784 13.93 3.80 42.26
C LYS A 784 14.36 4.99 41.43
N LYS A 785 15.63 5.39 41.54
CA LYS A 785 16.21 6.38 40.64
C LYS A 785 16.84 5.66 39.44
N PRO A 786 16.70 6.18 38.21
CA PRO A 786 17.32 5.61 37.02
C PRO A 786 18.85 5.47 37.11
N GLU A 787 19.49 6.28 37.96
CA GLU A 787 20.94 6.27 38.18
C GLU A 787 21.40 5.29 39.30
N GLU A 788 20.49 4.78 40.12
CA GLU A 788 20.80 3.92 41.28
C GLU A 788 20.62 2.43 40.93
N LEU A 789 21.64 1.85 40.27
CA LEU A 789 21.63 0.46 39.79
C LEU A 789 21.26 -0.57 40.86
N SER A 790 20.38 -1.49 40.47
CA SER A 790 20.00 -2.67 41.25
C SER A 790 20.23 -3.92 40.42
N LYS A 791 20.93 -4.91 40.97
CA LYS A 791 21.23 -6.19 40.28
C LYS A 791 19.96 -6.93 39.85
N GLU A 792 18.88 -6.77 40.61
CA GLU A 792 17.57 -7.37 40.34
C GLU A 792 16.92 -6.84 39.04
N PHE A 793 17.21 -5.59 38.63
CA PHE A 793 16.54 -4.92 37.51
C PHE A 793 17.48 -4.64 36.34
N LEU A 794 18.56 -5.42 36.17
CA LEU A 794 19.54 -5.19 35.10
C LEU A 794 18.91 -5.10 33.69
N PRO A 795 17.93 -5.92 33.30
CA PRO A 795 17.26 -5.78 32.00
C PRO A 795 16.57 -4.42 31.80
N LEU A 796 15.99 -3.85 32.86
CA LEU A 796 15.39 -2.51 32.82
C LEU A 796 16.45 -1.43 32.58
N TYR A 797 17.62 -1.57 33.21
CA TYR A 797 18.75 -0.65 32.98
C TYR A 797 19.38 -0.80 31.59
N ASP A 798 19.39 -2.02 31.01
CA ASP A 798 19.86 -2.23 29.63
C ASP A 798 18.98 -1.47 28.64
N LEU A 799 17.64 -1.54 28.82
CA LEU A 799 16.69 -0.79 28.01
C LEU A 799 16.80 0.72 28.24
N GLN A 800 16.99 1.16 29.50
CA GLN A 800 17.24 2.56 29.85
C GLN A 800 18.49 3.11 29.17
N ALA A 801 19.59 2.35 29.16
CA ALA A 801 20.83 2.77 28.53
C ALA A 801 20.66 3.01 27.02
N ARG A 802 19.97 2.10 26.33
CA ARG A 802 19.67 2.23 24.90
C ARG A 802 18.77 3.44 24.62
N SER A 803 17.74 3.64 25.43
CA SER A 803 16.87 4.82 25.36
C SER A 803 17.66 6.13 25.53
N LEU A 804 18.59 6.19 26.49
CA LEU A 804 19.45 7.37 26.70
C LEU A 804 20.33 7.68 25.49
N VAL A 805 20.89 6.66 24.83
CA VAL A 805 21.68 6.86 23.58
C VAL A 805 20.80 7.44 22.49
N ASN A 806 19.61 6.87 22.27
CA ASN A 806 18.71 7.33 21.21
C ASN A 806 18.18 8.75 21.45
N LEU A 807 17.96 9.13 22.71
CA LEU A 807 17.58 10.49 23.12
C LEU A 807 18.76 11.49 23.12
N GLY A 808 19.98 11.04 22.79
CA GLY A 808 21.19 11.87 22.75
C GLY A 808 21.80 12.19 24.12
N HIS A 809 21.33 11.53 25.19
CA HIS A 809 21.88 11.65 26.54
C HIS A 809 23.13 10.77 26.75
N ASN A 810 24.08 10.85 25.82
CA ASN A 810 25.19 9.90 25.66
C ASN A 810 26.08 9.78 26.91
N LYS A 811 26.37 10.89 27.60
CA LYS A 811 27.17 10.87 28.85
C LYS A 811 26.51 10.02 29.94
N LYS A 812 25.19 10.17 30.13
CA LYS A 812 24.44 9.38 31.11
C LYS A 812 24.40 7.90 30.71
N ALA A 813 24.25 7.61 29.42
CA ALA A 813 24.29 6.23 28.91
C ALA A 813 25.64 5.56 29.19
N VAL A 814 26.75 6.27 28.93
CA VAL A 814 28.11 5.79 29.22
C VAL A 814 28.28 5.50 30.71
N GLU A 815 27.93 6.44 31.59
CA GLU A 815 28.04 6.27 33.05
C GLU A 815 27.25 5.05 33.54
N LEU A 816 26.02 4.87 33.05
CA LEU A 816 25.16 3.73 33.40
C LEU A 816 25.77 2.41 32.92
N LEU A 817 26.16 2.33 31.65
CA LEU A 817 26.70 1.11 31.03
C LEU A 817 28.05 0.70 31.62
N GLU A 818 28.93 1.65 31.98
CA GLU A 818 30.18 1.34 32.70
C GLU A 818 29.91 0.70 34.06
N GLN A 819 28.91 1.18 34.80
CA GLN A 819 28.51 0.58 36.07
C GLN A 819 27.91 -0.81 35.87
N MET A 820 27.08 -1.01 34.83
CA MET A 820 26.53 -2.33 34.49
C MET A 820 27.60 -3.36 34.13
N VAL A 821 28.59 -2.97 33.31
CA VAL A 821 29.73 -3.85 32.94
C VAL A 821 30.60 -4.20 34.17
N LYS A 822 30.68 -3.31 35.18
CA LYS A 822 31.36 -3.62 36.45
C LYS A 822 30.57 -4.63 37.30
N ILE A 823 29.25 -4.54 37.30
CA ILE A 823 28.36 -5.47 38.03
C ILE A 823 28.37 -6.87 37.40
N ARG A 824 28.43 -6.97 36.06
CA ARG A 824 28.49 -8.24 35.32
C ARG A 824 29.93 -8.78 35.29
N GLU A 825 30.34 -9.53 36.31
CA GLU A 825 31.76 -9.90 36.56
C GLU A 825 32.36 -10.95 35.60
N ALA A 826 31.57 -11.84 35.01
CA ALA A 826 32.07 -12.88 34.10
C ALA A 826 32.33 -12.32 32.69
N LYS A 827 33.60 -12.36 32.23
CA LYS A 827 34.07 -11.67 31.01
C LYS A 827 33.49 -12.24 29.70
N ASP A 828 33.12 -13.51 29.71
CA ASP A 828 32.60 -14.30 28.60
C ASP A 828 31.07 -14.49 28.68
N HIS A 829 30.41 -13.93 29.69
CA HIS A 829 28.97 -14.04 29.83
C HIS A 829 28.24 -13.23 28.74
N PRO A 830 27.25 -13.81 28.03
CA PRO A 830 26.52 -13.14 26.94
C PRO A 830 25.99 -11.75 27.31
N ASP A 831 25.38 -11.61 28.49
CA ASP A 831 24.83 -10.33 28.94
C ASP A 831 25.91 -9.26 29.18
N ARG A 832 27.11 -9.67 29.61
CA ARG A 832 28.22 -8.71 29.75
C ARG A 832 28.68 -8.25 28.38
N LEU A 833 28.82 -9.16 27.42
CA LEU A 833 29.20 -8.85 26.05
C LEU A 833 28.15 -7.91 25.41
N ALA A 834 26.86 -8.14 25.66
CA ALA A 834 25.78 -7.26 25.22
C ALA A 834 25.84 -5.86 25.84
N SER A 835 26.15 -5.73 27.14
CA SER A 835 26.40 -4.42 27.77
C SER A 835 27.65 -3.75 27.23
N GLN A 836 28.73 -4.50 26.96
CA GLN A 836 29.97 -3.95 26.40
C GLN A 836 29.78 -3.48 24.96
N HIS A 837 29.02 -4.22 24.15
CA HIS A 837 28.58 -3.78 22.84
C HIS A 837 27.79 -2.47 22.96
N SER A 838 26.79 -2.41 23.85
CA SER A 838 25.99 -1.21 24.06
C SER A 838 26.83 -0.02 24.58
N LEU A 839 27.84 -0.29 25.42
CA LEU A 839 28.80 0.70 25.91
C LEU A 839 29.66 1.25 24.77
N ALA A 840 30.11 0.42 23.84
CA ALA A 840 30.83 0.87 22.66
C ALA A 840 29.97 1.77 21.77
N VAL A 841 28.68 1.43 21.61
CA VAL A 841 27.70 2.30 20.93
C VAL A 841 27.59 3.65 21.63
N ALA A 842 27.46 3.65 22.96
CA ALA A 842 27.39 4.88 23.75
C ALA A 842 28.69 5.71 23.67
N TYR A 843 29.87 5.07 23.70
CA TYR A 843 31.16 5.74 23.51
C TYR A 843 31.23 6.42 22.15
N GLN A 844 30.84 5.72 21.07
CA GLN A 844 30.85 6.32 19.74
C GLN A 844 29.89 7.52 19.65
N ALA A 845 28.67 7.38 20.17
CA ALA A 845 27.70 8.47 20.22
C ALA A 845 28.21 9.66 21.06
N ASN A 846 29.02 9.41 22.09
CA ASN A 846 29.66 10.44 22.91
C ASN A 846 30.98 11.00 22.31
N GLY A 847 31.36 10.58 21.09
CA GLY A 847 32.57 11.04 20.40
C GLY A 847 33.88 10.31 20.80
N GLN A 848 33.79 9.28 21.64
CA GLN A 848 34.89 8.46 22.13
C GLN A 848 35.13 7.25 21.20
N VAL A 849 35.40 7.53 19.91
CA VAL A 849 35.47 6.49 18.86
C VAL A 849 36.63 5.51 19.11
N LYS A 850 37.75 5.97 19.66
CA LYS A 850 38.90 5.11 19.98
C LYS A 850 38.56 4.08 21.04
N GLU A 851 37.90 4.51 22.10
CA GLU A 851 37.43 3.68 23.20
C GLU A 851 36.38 2.66 22.73
N ALA A 852 35.46 3.09 21.84
CA ALA A 852 34.48 2.21 21.22
C ALA A 852 35.12 1.09 20.39
N VAL A 853 36.10 1.43 19.53
CA VAL A 853 36.84 0.47 18.70
C VAL A 853 37.62 -0.52 19.56
N GLU A 854 38.35 -0.05 20.57
CA GLU A 854 39.11 -0.93 21.47
C GLU A 854 38.22 -1.90 22.25
N LEU A 855 37.05 -1.44 22.70
CA LEU A 855 36.09 -2.28 23.40
C LEU A 855 35.46 -3.33 22.46
N LEU A 856 35.01 -2.94 21.27
CA LEU A 856 34.41 -3.88 20.32
C LEU A 856 35.40 -4.90 19.76
N LYS A 857 36.68 -4.54 19.58
CA LYS A 857 37.73 -5.52 19.23
C LYS A 857 37.79 -6.66 20.25
N GLN A 858 37.67 -6.34 21.55
CA GLN A 858 37.68 -7.34 22.61
C GLN A 858 36.41 -8.19 22.59
N VAL A 859 35.24 -7.56 22.42
CA VAL A 859 33.94 -8.26 22.33
C VAL A 859 33.92 -9.23 21.16
N VAL A 860 34.24 -8.75 19.94
CA VAL A 860 34.27 -9.59 18.73
C VAL A 860 35.25 -10.75 18.89
N LYS A 861 36.42 -10.53 19.47
CA LYS A 861 37.39 -11.61 19.71
C LYS A 861 36.84 -12.72 20.62
N ILE A 862 36.05 -12.35 21.64
CA ILE A 862 35.41 -13.31 22.53
C ILE A 862 34.29 -14.04 21.79
N GLU A 863 33.41 -13.29 21.10
CA GLU A 863 32.30 -13.85 20.32
C GLU A 863 32.77 -14.77 19.17
N GLU A 864 33.92 -14.49 18.54
CA GLU A 864 34.55 -15.37 17.56
C GLU A 864 34.97 -16.72 18.14
N ALA A 865 35.31 -16.76 19.43
CA ALA A 865 35.71 -17.98 20.13
C ALA A 865 34.52 -18.73 20.74
N THR A 866 33.39 -18.06 20.99
CA THR A 866 32.24 -18.64 21.71
C THR A 866 30.98 -18.81 20.86
N LEU A 867 30.82 -18.09 19.75
CA LEU A 867 29.61 -18.06 18.90
C LEU A 867 29.91 -18.43 17.45
N ALA A 868 28.95 -19.08 16.81
CA ALA A 868 29.00 -19.40 15.38
C ALA A 868 29.09 -18.14 14.49
N GLU A 869 29.62 -18.28 13.27
CA GLU A 869 29.82 -17.14 12.36
C GLU A 869 28.53 -16.41 11.97
N ASP A 870 27.40 -17.12 11.95
CA ASP A 870 26.07 -16.61 11.61
C ASP A 870 25.28 -16.12 12.83
N HIS A 871 25.87 -16.15 14.03
CA HIS A 871 25.17 -15.72 15.23
C HIS A 871 24.87 -14.20 15.20
N PRO A 872 23.60 -13.77 15.38
CA PRO A 872 23.20 -12.37 15.23
C PRO A 872 23.99 -11.38 16.10
N GLY A 873 24.31 -11.74 17.35
CA GLY A 873 25.10 -10.90 18.26
C GLY A 873 26.52 -10.64 17.76
N ARG A 874 27.18 -11.68 17.23
CA ARG A 874 28.53 -11.59 16.65
C ARG A 874 28.51 -10.69 15.41
N LEU A 875 27.55 -10.90 14.53
CA LEU A 875 27.37 -10.08 13.32
C LEU A 875 27.11 -8.60 13.68
N ALA A 876 26.31 -8.33 14.71
CA ALA A 876 26.04 -6.98 15.17
C ALA A 876 27.32 -6.28 15.68
N SER A 877 28.11 -6.94 16.53
CA SER A 877 29.38 -6.42 17.03
C SER A 877 30.43 -6.22 15.92
N GLN A 878 30.55 -7.16 14.98
CA GLN A 878 31.44 -7.05 13.83
C GLN A 878 31.05 -5.89 12.91
N HIS A 879 29.75 -5.71 12.65
CA HIS A 879 29.25 -4.59 11.85
C HIS A 879 29.50 -3.25 12.54
N ALA A 880 29.21 -3.14 13.84
CA ALA A 880 29.51 -1.94 14.61
C ALA A 880 31.00 -1.60 14.58
N LEU A 881 31.87 -2.60 14.74
CA LEU A 881 33.32 -2.43 14.68
C LEU A 881 33.79 -1.95 13.30
N ALA A 882 33.27 -2.57 12.23
CA ALA A 882 33.57 -2.16 10.85
C ALA A 882 33.15 -0.72 10.57
N TYR A 883 31.96 -0.33 11.03
CA TYR A 883 31.47 1.04 10.93
C TYR A 883 32.35 2.02 11.72
N TYR A 884 32.75 1.70 12.95
CA TYR A 884 33.58 2.61 13.75
C TYR A 884 34.99 2.79 13.20
N TYR A 885 35.55 1.81 12.49
CA TYR A 885 36.79 2.01 11.74
C TYR A 885 36.67 3.00 10.58
N GLN A 886 35.48 3.17 9.99
CA GLN A 886 35.26 4.16 8.94
C GLN A 886 35.14 5.58 9.48
N VAL A 887 34.70 5.70 10.75
CA VAL A 887 34.47 6.98 11.44
C VAL A 887 35.71 7.46 12.21
N LEU A 888 36.64 6.54 12.53
CA LEU A 888 37.94 6.81 13.16
C LEU A 888 38.93 7.47 12.20
#